data_AF-A0A266Q8T1-F1
#
_entry.id   AF-A0A266Q8T1-F1
#
_cell.length_a   1.000
_cell.length_b   1.000
_cell.length_c   1.000
_cell.angle_alpha   90.00
_cell.angle_beta   90.00
_cell.angle_gamma   90.00
#
_symmetry.space_group_name_H-M   'P 1'
#
loop_
_entity.id
_entity.type
_entity.pdbx_description
1 polymer ?
#
loop_
_entity_poly.entity_id
_entity_poly.type
_entity_poly.pdbx_seq_one_letter_code
_entity_poly.pdbx_strand_id
1 'polypeptide(L)'
;MALLTKIYQPLSCLLISLAVVFSSVNVSASTIAIASSGNNDAKLVSSESSDMLIPSIPNSSGNSYTKLTSFTIHRPLKIINSTGTHGSVNSAPAKLIIIDATSANLNSNIEIVGETADLLIFTQTNTPFYCANCSFTNSGRVTLATAKVTFDTALNPGNVTSTSADLQINGLSTERVASVELISNKVYLNGNINTQTRGSRLSDGSYQLNSAGGLIIGAGGVNIFSGLVIAYPTLSVVGSASSSVLGFSKLTTISSQAVRIATAKPFRLLGTVTTKSDVTTAVNYRGMLSAVEESINIYSLGTSGVLSVEGALYSDKLVDVRSASDLTLSGIVNAAGLIAIAGEGKKLLQGASGSLTVPGRAAKWLVTRADNKDMVGLAECGEKPLKADGTIDEAKAYLCLSVFLSGGSVENNGSIKGRNVVVAAIGDLQNRYSGKIVADNLQLSSQQGFIRNGSQYPFKPLADSPKFLAPIDPNNIPLGTVTINDQLFLSAQNGAQKVDTSAFIIGKNVILSASGNIENINPYIELTTDTEQWRNGVVFSPAKWARVQMIAEDNLKIESRSYILNSSAYMGVSKPGGVFYASAPSIANQRYTAQAVVQPFNRDVNSVNNTGLEAALMVYSPQGAIYSFATLQFQLGRLGSFVNNSSYFEVLNNAVIGSPSDPSKSENVSPEARSKVINIGLNVDSVVNTSVNTQYVSCLYSFTGSGEAASRNHHAECQRLYGSIPTVAPGTQIEAQQGTLFSVKGIYDSTSHLQVTNHDVMAKMKDDVIANYIQAQSKASGSGIKNAPNGAAGGYISYSYVMKTMLSADKNFIITEPIFTLNTKYCSYSEAFCRGGVTASDVEKPVIRKNIAQLLEESFKKMKEFLIQCIDALKNLL
;
A
#
# COMPACT_ATOMS: atom_id res chain seq x y z
N MET A 1 56.47 -62.47 41.53
CA MET A 1 55.01 -62.42 41.78
C MET A 1 54.36 -61.04 41.54
N ALA A 2 55.07 -60.05 40.96
CA ALA A 2 54.50 -58.73 40.62
C ALA A 2 54.42 -58.45 39.10
N LEU A 3 54.71 -59.45 38.26
CA LEU A 3 54.70 -59.33 36.79
C LEU A 3 53.50 -60.05 36.13
N LEU A 4 52.74 -60.87 36.87
CA LEU A 4 51.59 -61.62 36.33
C LEU A 4 50.26 -60.86 36.38
N THR A 5 50.17 -59.72 37.06
CA THR A 5 48.92 -58.96 37.24
C THR A 5 48.67 -57.87 36.20
N LYS A 6 49.59 -57.61 35.25
CA LYS A 6 49.41 -56.57 34.21
C LYS A 6 48.98 -57.10 32.83
N ILE A 7 48.80 -58.42 32.67
CA ILE A 7 48.39 -59.02 31.38
C ILE A 7 46.92 -59.48 31.36
N TYR A 8 46.24 -59.55 32.52
CA TYR A 8 44.85 -60.05 32.60
C TYR A 8 43.74 -59.00 32.42
N GLN A 9 44.08 -57.71 32.41
CA GLN A 9 43.10 -56.62 32.26
C GLN A 9 42.66 -56.31 30.81
N PRO A 10 43.51 -56.43 29.76
CA PRO A 10 43.04 -56.22 28.38
C PRO A 10 42.30 -57.43 27.79
N LEU A 11 42.52 -58.65 28.30
CA LEU A 11 41.88 -59.87 27.77
C LEU A 11 40.43 -60.03 28.25
N SER A 12 40.12 -59.54 29.45
CA SER A 12 38.76 -59.53 30.00
C SER A 12 37.87 -58.46 29.36
N CYS A 13 38.43 -57.31 28.96
CA CYS A 13 37.71 -56.34 28.12
C CYS A 13 37.47 -56.87 26.69
N LEU A 14 38.42 -57.60 26.10
CA LEU A 14 38.26 -58.14 24.74
C LEU A 14 37.20 -59.25 24.66
N LEU A 15 37.12 -60.13 25.67
CA LEU A 15 36.12 -61.20 25.74
C LEU A 15 34.71 -60.68 26.08
N ILE A 16 34.59 -59.63 26.90
CA ILE A 16 33.29 -58.97 27.15
C ILE A 16 32.85 -58.17 25.90
N SER A 17 33.79 -57.58 25.14
CA SER A 17 33.47 -56.92 23.87
C SER A 17 33.04 -57.93 22.79
N LEU A 18 33.66 -59.12 22.74
CA LEU A 18 33.32 -60.15 21.76
C LEU A 18 32.00 -60.87 22.10
N ALA A 19 31.67 -61.03 23.38
CA ALA A 19 30.37 -61.58 23.82
C ALA A 19 29.19 -60.61 23.59
N VAL A 20 29.41 -59.30 23.60
CA VAL A 20 28.37 -58.29 23.25
C VAL A 20 28.14 -58.21 21.74
N VAL A 21 29.10 -58.63 20.91
CA VAL A 21 28.94 -58.67 19.43
C VAL A 21 28.23 -59.95 18.95
N PHE A 22 28.16 -61.00 19.78
CA PHE A 22 27.44 -62.25 19.49
C PHE A 22 26.16 -62.45 20.30
N SER A 23 25.55 -61.39 20.84
CA SER A 23 24.13 -61.46 21.20
C SER A 23 23.33 -61.58 19.90
N SER A 24 23.03 -62.82 19.52
CA SER A 24 22.11 -63.16 18.44
C SER A 24 20.91 -62.23 18.50
N VAL A 25 20.80 -61.35 17.51
CA VAL A 25 19.65 -60.47 17.33
C VAL A 25 18.48 -61.41 17.11
N ASN A 26 17.71 -61.69 18.15
CA ASN A 26 16.45 -62.42 18.02
C ASN A 26 15.53 -61.50 17.21
N VAL A 27 15.54 -61.69 15.88
CA VAL A 27 14.60 -61.01 14.98
C VAL A 27 13.22 -61.53 15.38
N SER A 28 12.50 -60.73 16.15
CA SER A 28 11.13 -61.05 16.54
C SER A 28 10.30 -61.16 15.25
N ALA A 29 9.48 -62.20 15.12
CA ALA A 29 8.59 -62.33 13.97
C ALA A 29 7.59 -61.16 13.94
N SER A 30 7.29 -60.64 12.75
CA SER A 30 6.16 -59.73 12.59
C SER A 30 4.84 -60.43 12.95
N THR A 31 3.89 -59.68 13.49
CA THR A 31 2.54 -60.16 13.78
C THR A 31 1.57 -59.34 12.94
N ILE A 32 1.16 -59.91 11.79
CA ILE A 32 0.17 -59.32 10.89
C ILE A 32 -1.05 -60.23 10.88
N ALA A 33 -2.17 -59.75 11.40
CA ALA A 33 -3.40 -60.54 11.53
C ALA A 33 -4.52 -59.92 10.70
N ILE A 34 -4.90 -60.59 9.61
CA ILE A 34 -6.00 -60.17 8.73
C ILE A 34 -7.33 -60.41 9.45
N ALA A 35 -8.20 -59.40 9.48
CA ALA A 35 -9.53 -59.55 10.09
C ALA A 35 -10.40 -60.52 9.30
N SER A 36 -11.18 -61.35 9.99
CA SER A 36 -12.04 -62.37 9.38
C SER A 36 -13.22 -61.79 8.57
N SER A 37 -13.55 -60.52 8.75
CA SER A 37 -14.57 -59.81 7.98
C SER A 37 -13.98 -58.64 7.20
N GLY A 38 -14.45 -58.46 5.97
CA GLY A 38 -14.05 -57.35 5.09
C GLY A 38 -12.76 -57.58 4.28
N ASN A 39 -12.21 -58.80 4.26
CA ASN A 39 -10.94 -59.13 3.59
C ASN A 39 -10.97 -60.47 2.86
N ASN A 40 -11.96 -60.71 2.00
CA ASN A 40 -12.12 -62.04 1.40
C ASN A 40 -10.92 -62.47 0.53
N ASP A 41 -10.11 -61.51 0.05
CA ASP A 41 -9.05 -61.77 -0.94
C ASP A 41 -7.64 -61.34 -0.49
N ALA A 42 -7.48 -60.75 0.69
CA ALA A 42 -6.17 -60.37 1.20
C ALA A 42 -5.41 -61.61 1.70
N LYS A 43 -4.10 -61.68 1.45
CA LYS A 43 -3.26 -62.84 1.82
C LYS A 43 -1.96 -62.38 2.47
N LEU A 44 -1.54 -63.10 3.50
CA LEU A 44 -0.23 -62.93 4.12
C LEU A 44 0.62 -64.17 3.84
N VAL A 45 1.81 -63.97 3.33
CA VAL A 45 2.83 -65.01 3.19
C VAL A 45 4.05 -64.57 3.98
N SER A 46 4.35 -65.27 5.06
CA SER A 46 5.51 -64.99 5.89
C SER A 46 6.69 -65.86 5.48
N SER A 47 7.88 -65.27 5.37
CA SER A 47 9.15 -65.98 5.20
C SER A 47 10.16 -65.52 6.26
N GLU A 48 11.29 -66.22 6.37
CA GLU A 48 12.33 -65.88 7.34
C GLU A 48 12.91 -64.48 7.08
N SER A 49 13.09 -64.09 5.81
CA SER A 49 13.74 -62.83 5.43
C SER A 49 12.78 -61.64 5.30
N SER A 50 11.51 -61.87 4.97
CA SER A 50 10.52 -60.82 4.77
C SER A 50 9.09 -61.35 4.86
N ASP A 51 8.15 -60.53 5.30
CA ASP A 51 6.73 -60.80 5.12
C ASP A 51 6.25 -60.27 3.78
N MET A 52 5.20 -60.88 3.23
CA MET A 52 4.56 -60.46 2.00
C MET A 52 3.06 -60.33 2.23
N LEU A 53 2.53 -59.12 2.02
CA LEU A 53 1.10 -58.83 2.05
C LEU A 53 0.61 -58.65 0.61
N ILE A 54 -0.33 -59.48 0.20
CA ILE A 54 -1.17 -59.23 -0.95
C ILE A 54 -2.42 -58.53 -0.40
N PRO A 55 -2.58 -57.21 -0.62
CA PRO A 55 -3.72 -56.46 -0.08
C PRO A 55 -5.00 -56.87 -0.83
N SER A 56 -6.19 -56.51 -0.34
CA SER A 56 -7.45 -56.86 -1.01
C SER A 56 -7.54 -56.38 -2.47
N ILE A 57 -8.39 -57.00 -3.29
CA ILE A 57 -8.60 -56.58 -4.68
C ILE A 57 -8.99 -55.08 -4.74
N PRO A 58 -8.32 -54.25 -5.57
CA PRO A 58 -8.70 -52.86 -5.74
C PRO A 58 -10.09 -52.73 -6.36
N ASN A 59 -10.89 -51.78 -5.88
CA ASN A 59 -12.19 -51.48 -6.46
C ASN A 59 -12.08 -50.68 -7.78
N SER A 60 -13.21 -50.29 -8.37
CA SER A 60 -13.25 -49.53 -9.63
C SER A 60 -12.57 -48.15 -9.56
N SER A 61 -12.39 -47.58 -8.36
CA SER A 61 -11.63 -46.34 -8.15
C SER A 61 -10.12 -46.58 -7.99
N GLY A 62 -9.69 -47.84 -7.96
CA GLY A 62 -8.31 -48.25 -7.72
C GLY A 62 -7.93 -48.29 -6.24
N ASN A 63 -8.89 -48.34 -5.31
CA ASN A 63 -8.63 -48.40 -3.89
C ASN A 63 -8.67 -49.85 -3.41
N SER A 64 -7.60 -50.32 -2.75
CA SER A 64 -7.54 -51.60 -2.06
C SER A 64 -7.73 -51.36 -0.56
N TYR A 65 -8.72 -52.02 0.05
CA TYR A 65 -9.02 -51.87 1.48
C TYR A 65 -8.76 -53.18 2.23
N THR A 66 -7.84 -53.14 3.19
CA THR A 66 -7.46 -54.29 4.02
C THR A 66 -7.59 -53.96 5.49
N LYS A 67 -8.42 -54.71 6.22
CA LYS A 67 -8.64 -54.58 7.65
C LYS A 67 -7.79 -55.56 8.45
N LEU A 68 -7.05 -55.10 9.45
CA LEU A 68 -6.17 -55.93 10.27
C LEU A 68 -6.54 -55.82 11.75
N THR A 69 -6.54 -56.95 12.46
CA THR A 69 -6.70 -56.95 13.93
C THR A 69 -5.38 -56.65 14.65
N SER A 70 -4.24 -56.83 13.98
CA SER A 70 -2.91 -56.42 14.45
C SER A 70 -1.99 -56.16 13.26
N PHE A 71 -1.22 -55.08 13.32
CA PHE A 71 -0.25 -54.72 12.30
C PHE A 71 1.11 -54.37 12.92
N THR A 72 1.84 -55.40 13.34
CA THR A 72 3.17 -55.28 13.93
C THR A 72 4.23 -55.80 12.95
N ILE A 73 5.18 -54.95 12.57
CA ILE A 73 6.24 -55.25 11.60
C ILE A 73 7.59 -55.20 12.30
N HIS A 74 8.32 -56.31 12.30
CA HIS A 74 9.67 -56.41 12.85
C HIS A 74 10.74 -56.80 11.81
N ARG A 75 10.31 -57.39 10.69
CA ARG A 75 11.15 -57.67 9.51
C ARG A 75 10.55 -56.96 8.28
N PRO A 76 11.31 -56.81 7.18
CA PRO A 76 10.81 -56.10 6.00
C PRO A 76 9.49 -56.68 5.50
N LEU A 77 8.53 -55.81 5.16
CA LEU A 77 7.25 -56.16 4.58
C LEU A 77 7.23 -55.75 3.10
N LYS A 78 6.87 -56.69 2.23
CA LYS A 78 6.60 -56.47 0.81
C LYS A 78 5.10 -56.45 0.55
N ILE A 79 4.55 -55.35 0.07
CA ILE A 79 3.16 -55.24 -0.35
C ILE A 79 3.11 -55.46 -1.86
N ILE A 80 2.49 -56.55 -2.32
CA ILE A 80 2.46 -56.88 -3.74
C ILE A 80 1.34 -56.10 -4.43
N ASN A 81 1.71 -55.21 -5.34
CA ASN A 81 0.80 -54.37 -6.10
C ASN A 81 1.05 -54.49 -7.61
N SER A 82 0.69 -55.63 -8.18
CA SER A 82 0.90 -55.91 -9.61
C SER A 82 -0.41 -56.27 -10.32
N THR A 83 -0.42 -56.18 -11.64
CA THR A 83 -1.49 -56.76 -12.46
C THR A 83 -1.55 -58.27 -12.24
N GLY A 84 -2.74 -58.83 -12.04
CA GLY A 84 -2.91 -60.28 -11.91
C GLY A 84 -2.65 -60.89 -10.52
N THR A 85 -2.32 -60.08 -9.50
CA THR A 85 -1.93 -60.57 -8.16
C THR A 85 -2.99 -61.45 -7.46
N HIS A 86 -4.26 -61.34 -7.86
CA HIS A 86 -5.38 -62.10 -7.30
C HIS A 86 -5.82 -63.30 -8.16
N GLY A 87 -5.01 -63.72 -9.13
CA GLY A 87 -5.35 -64.82 -10.05
C GLY A 87 -6.35 -64.44 -11.15
N SER A 88 -6.86 -63.21 -11.15
CA SER A 88 -7.61 -62.62 -12.26
C SER A 88 -6.67 -61.81 -13.15
N VAL A 89 -6.49 -62.24 -14.40
CA VAL A 89 -5.57 -61.60 -15.37
C VAL A 89 -5.90 -60.11 -15.61
N ASN A 90 -7.11 -59.67 -15.24
CA ASN A 90 -7.61 -58.32 -15.46
C ASN A 90 -7.64 -57.45 -14.19
N SER A 91 -7.14 -57.90 -13.03
CA SER A 91 -7.11 -57.05 -11.84
C SER A 91 -6.04 -55.98 -11.99
N ALA A 92 -6.45 -54.72 -12.16
CA ALA A 92 -5.54 -53.58 -12.15
C ALA A 92 -4.89 -53.42 -10.77
N PRO A 93 -3.63 -52.96 -10.69
CA PRO A 93 -2.99 -52.63 -9.43
C PRO A 93 -3.71 -51.46 -8.72
N ALA A 94 -3.57 -51.42 -7.40
CA ALA A 94 -4.11 -50.35 -6.57
C ALA A 94 -3.39 -49.03 -6.85
N LYS A 95 -4.14 -47.94 -6.88
CA LYS A 95 -3.63 -46.57 -6.81
C LYS A 95 -3.51 -46.09 -5.38
N LEU A 96 -4.32 -46.64 -4.48
CA LEU A 96 -4.32 -46.39 -3.04
C LEU A 96 -4.53 -47.72 -2.30
N ILE A 97 -3.66 -48.01 -1.36
CA ILE A 97 -3.72 -49.16 -0.46
C ILE A 97 -4.05 -48.64 0.94
N ILE A 98 -5.17 -49.10 1.48
CA ILE A 98 -5.76 -48.67 2.75
C ILE A 98 -5.62 -49.82 3.73
N ILE A 99 -4.93 -49.57 4.84
CA ILE A 99 -4.74 -50.51 5.95
C ILE A 99 -5.44 -49.95 7.18
N ASP A 100 -6.59 -50.54 7.52
CA ASP A 100 -7.38 -50.23 8.73
C ASP A 100 -7.00 -51.22 9.82
N ALA A 101 -6.13 -50.82 10.75
CA ALA A 101 -5.61 -51.70 11.79
C ALA A 101 -6.20 -51.37 13.17
N THR A 102 -6.49 -52.40 13.98
CA THR A 102 -6.87 -52.18 15.39
C THR A 102 -5.69 -51.62 16.20
N SER A 103 -4.46 -52.07 15.92
CA SER A 103 -3.20 -51.59 16.50
C SER A 103 -2.08 -51.65 15.45
N ALA A 104 -1.11 -50.73 15.53
CA ALA A 104 -0.02 -50.63 14.57
C ALA A 104 1.32 -50.34 15.25
N ASN A 105 2.34 -51.15 14.94
CA ASN A 105 3.71 -51.00 15.42
C ASN A 105 4.70 -51.35 14.31
N LEU A 106 5.29 -50.33 13.68
CA LEU A 106 6.11 -50.47 12.48
C LEU A 106 7.59 -50.28 12.84
N ASN A 107 8.39 -51.35 12.75
CA ASN A 107 9.82 -51.32 13.11
C ASN A 107 10.74 -51.82 11.99
N SER A 108 10.30 -51.73 10.74
CA SER A 108 11.09 -52.16 9.58
C SER A 108 10.67 -51.45 8.29
N ASN A 109 11.29 -51.84 7.18
CA ASN A 109 10.96 -51.33 5.84
C ASN A 109 9.63 -51.91 5.33
N ILE A 110 8.83 -51.06 4.70
CA ILE A 110 7.63 -51.42 3.93
C ILE A 110 7.87 -51.03 2.47
N GLU A 111 7.90 -52.02 1.59
CA GLU A 111 8.15 -51.84 0.16
C GLU A 111 6.89 -52.23 -0.63
N ILE A 112 6.44 -51.37 -1.54
CA ILE A 112 5.46 -51.78 -2.57
C ILE A 112 6.21 -52.44 -3.72
N VAL A 113 5.91 -53.71 -3.99
CA VAL A 113 6.46 -54.47 -5.12
C VAL A 113 5.48 -54.41 -6.28
N GLY A 114 5.86 -53.75 -7.37
CA GLY A 114 5.01 -53.54 -8.54
C GLY A 114 4.75 -52.06 -8.80
N GLU A 115 3.52 -51.72 -9.19
CA GLU A 115 3.14 -50.34 -9.46
C GLU A 115 3.10 -49.51 -8.16
N THR A 116 3.65 -48.30 -8.21
CA THR A 116 3.65 -47.35 -7.08
C THR A 116 2.21 -47.03 -6.66
N ALA A 117 1.92 -47.06 -5.37
CA ALA A 117 0.62 -46.67 -4.82
C ALA A 117 0.76 -45.75 -3.60
N ASP A 118 -0.32 -45.04 -3.27
CA ASP A 118 -0.44 -44.35 -1.99
C ASP A 118 -0.70 -45.37 -0.87
N LEU A 119 -0.16 -45.13 0.32
CA LEU A 119 -0.43 -45.90 1.52
C LEU A 119 -1.17 -45.05 2.54
N LEU A 120 -2.33 -45.53 2.98
CA LEU A 120 -3.07 -44.97 4.11
C LEU A 120 -3.16 -46.04 5.21
N ILE A 121 -2.34 -45.89 6.25
CA ILE A 121 -2.30 -46.81 7.40
C ILE A 121 -2.86 -46.05 8.60
N PHE A 122 -3.96 -46.54 9.18
CA PHE A 122 -4.55 -45.87 10.32
C PHE A 122 -5.10 -46.85 11.37
N THR A 123 -5.20 -46.36 12.60
CA THR A 123 -5.92 -47.01 13.68
C THR A 123 -7.09 -46.15 14.13
N GLN A 124 -8.27 -46.76 14.27
CA GLN A 124 -9.47 -46.06 14.78
C GLN A 124 -9.66 -46.22 16.30
N THR A 125 -8.89 -47.11 16.93
CA THR A 125 -9.00 -47.39 18.35
C THR A 125 -8.24 -46.37 19.19
N ASN A 126 -8.42 -46.42 20.51
CA ASN A 126 -7.62 -45.63 21.45
C ASN A 126 -6.20 -46.21 21.67
N THR A 127 -5.76 -47.17 20.85
CA THR A 127 -4.40 -47.73 20.96
C THR A 127 -3.40 -46.83 20.23
N PRO A 128 -2.23 -46.54 20.84
CA PRO A 128 -1.22 -45.73 20.17
C PRO A 128 -0.66 -46.43 18.93
N PHE A 129 -0.29 -45.63 17.93
CA PHE A 129 0.43 -46.07 16.74
C PHE A 129 1.92 -45.82 16.94
N TYR A 130 2.75 -46.84 16.75
CA TYR A 130 4.20 -46.72 16.86
C TYR A 130 4.87 -46.92 15.50
N CYS A 131 5.84 -46.06 15.16
CA CYS A 131 6.83 -46.31 14.14
C CYS A 131 8.22 -46.06 14.76
N ALA A 132 9.08 -47.08 14.80
CA ALA A 132 10.46 -46.93 15.24
C ALA A 132 11.41 -47.42 14.15
N ASN A 133 12.19 -46.49 13.57
CA ASN A 133 13.02 -46.76 12.40
C ASN A 133 12.24 -47.41 11.24
N CYS A 134 10.98 -47.02 11.05
CA CYS A 134 10.21 -47.51 9.91
C CYS A 134 10.67 -46.78 8.63
N SER A 135 10.63 -47.49 7.50
CA SER A 135 10.92 -46.89 6.20
C SER A 135 9.95 -47.30 5.12
N PHE A 136 9.81 -46.47 4.09
CA PHE A 136 8.90 -46.72 2.99
C PHE A 136 9.62 -46.61 1.64
N THR A 137 9.43 -47.63 0.80
CA THR A 137 10.03 -47.75 -0.52
C THR A 137 8.93 -47.94 -1.57
N ASN A 138 9.06 -47.24 -2.70
CA ASN A 138 8.13 -47.30 -3.84
C ASN A 138 6.68 -46.92 -3.48
N SER A 139 6.51 -46.00 -2.53
CA SER A 139 5.21 -45.42 -2.19
C SER A 139 5.05 -44.04 -2.81
N GLY A 140 3.88 -43.74 -3.36
CA GLY A 140 3.57 -42.42 -3.91
C GLY A 140 3.43 -41.38 -2.79
N ARG A 141 2.58 -41.70 -1.81
CA ARG A 141 2.31 -40.93 -0.60
C ARG A 141 2.14 -41.88 0.58
N VAL A 142 2.55 -41.49 1.78
CA VAL A 142 2.45 -42.33 2.99
C VAL A 142 1.75 -41.56 4.11
N THR A 143 0.53 -41.97 4.46
CA THR A 143 -0.22 -41.43 5.58
C THR A 143 -0.25 -42.42 6.74
N LEU A 144 0.24 -41.99 7.92
CA LEU A 144 0.14 -42.70 9.18
C LEU A 144 -0.81 -41.93 10.10
N ALA A 145 -1.87 -42.59 10.60
CA ALA A 145 -2.86 -41.89 11.39
C ALA A 145 -3.42 -42.66 12.59
N THR A 146 -3.68 -41.95 13.69
CA THR A 146 -4.61 -42.40 14.73
C THR A 146 -5.89 -41.56 14.60
N ALA A 147 -6.79 -42.04 13.75
CA ALA A 147 -7.90 -41.23 13.26
C ALA A 147 -9.09 -42.09 12.83
N LYS A 148 -10.28 -41.49 12.91
CA LYS A 148 -11.48 -41.98 12.22
C LYS A 148 -11.45 -41.46 10.79
N VAL A 149 -11.51 -42.36 9.82
CA VAL A 149 -11.58 -42.02 8.39
C VAL A 149 -13.01 -42.21 7.90
N THR A 150 -13.57 -41.21 7.23
CA THR A 150 -14.85 -41.36 6.52
C THR A 150 -14.59 -41.86 5.11
N PHE A 151 -15.44 -42.76 4.61
CA PHE A 151 -15.38 -43.27 3.25
C PHE A 151 -16.68 -42.97 2.52
N ASP A 152 -16.61 -42.70 1.22
CA ASP A 152 -17.78 -42.70 0.35
C ASP A 152 -18.20 -44.14 -0.02
N THR A 153 -19.24 -44.28 -0.85
CA THR A 153 -19.74 -45.58 -1.32
C THR A 153 -18.75 -46.34 -2.21
N ALA A 154 -17.76 -45.65 -2.79
CA ALA A 154 -16.68 -46.21 -3.59
C ALA A 154 -15.37 -46.36 -2.78
N LEU A 155 -15.46 -46.33 -1.44
CA LEU A 155 -14.32 -46.42 -0.52
C LEU A 155 -13.23 -45.37 -0.78
N ASN A 156 -13.57 -44.21 -1.34
CA ASN A 156 -12.65 -43.09 -1.39
C ASN A 156 -12.60 -42.44 0.00
N PRO A 157 -11.41 -42.26 0.59
CA PRO A 157 -11.27 -41.55 1.86
C PRO A 157 -11.63 -40.07 1.72
N GLY A 158 -12.58 -39.64 2.56
CA GLY A 158 -12.99 -38.24 2.73
C GLY A 158 -12.21 -37.57 3.85
N ASN A 159 -12.84 -37.33 5.00
CA ASN A 159 -12.22 -36.69 6.16
C ASN A 159 -11.50 -37.69 7.06
N VAL A 160 -10.30 -37.30 7.51
CA VAL A 160 -9.50 -37.97 8.53
C VAL A 160 -9.58 -37.13 9.81
N THR A 161 -10.35 -37.63 10.78
CA THR A 161 -10.62 -36.97 12.05
C THR A 161 -9.77 -37.62 13.14
N SER A 162 -8.83 -36.87 13.72
CA SER A 162 -7.96 -37.36 14.79
C SER A 162 -8.75 -37.99 15.95
N THR A 163 -8.38 -39.20 16.42
CA THR A 163 -8.93 -39.82 17.66
C THR A 163 -8.10 -39.43 18.88
N SER A 164 -8.48 -39.81 20.09
CA SER A 164 -7.70 -39.49 21.30
C SER A 164 -6.35 -40.22 21.41
N ALA A 165 -6.09 -41.23 20.57
CA ALA A 165 -4.84 -41.99 20.57
C ALA A 165 -3.66 -41.18 20.03
N ASP A 166 -2.47 -41.58 20.48
CA ASP A 166 -1.20 -40.94 20.17
C ASP A 166 -0.49 -41.63 19.00
N LEU A 167 0.20 -40.86 18.16
CA LEU A 167 1.12 -41.34 17.14
C LEU A 167 2.56 -41.07 17.58
N GLN A 168 3.38 -42.11 17.68
CA GLN A 168 4.78 -42.02 18.10
C GLN A 168 5.72 -42.42 16.98
N ILE A 169 6.59 -41.50 16.58
CA ILE A 169 7.61 -41.68 15.54
C ILE A 169 8.98 -41.60 16.20
N ASN A 170 9.74 -42.68 16.15
CA ASN A 170 11.11 -42.78 16.63
C ASN A 170 12.02 -43.20 15.48
N GLY A 171 12.17 -42.32 14.49
CA GLY A 171 12.87 -42.62 13.24
C GLY A 171 11.90 -43.02 12.14
N LEU A 172 11.85 -42.20 11.09
CA LEU A 172 11.10 -42.48 9.86
C LEU A 172 11.94 -42.01 8.67
N SER A 173 12.19 -42.90 7.72
CA SER A 173 12.84 -42.52 6.45
C SER A 173 12.00 -42.93 5.26
N THR A 174 12.06 -42.16 4.18
CA THR A 174 11.43 -42.54 2.93
C THR A 174 12.37 -42.32 1.75
N GLU A 175 12.25 -43.19 0.76
CA GLU A 175 12.94 -43.01 -0.51
C GLU A 175 11.91 -42.70 -1.60
N ARG A 176 12.04 -41.52 -2.21
CA ARG A 176 11.27 -41.10 -3.39
C ARG A 176 9.74 -41.01 -3.17
N VAL A 177 9.31 -40.79 -1.93
CA VAL A 177 7.90 -40.53 -1.60
C VAL A 177 7.58 -39.05 -1.86
N ALA A 178 6.43 -38.76 -2.47
CA ALA A 178 6.00 -37.39 -2.73
C ALA A 178 5.60 -36.64 -1.46
N SER A 179 4.94 -37.33 -0.52
CA SER A 179 4.66 -36.78 0.80
C SER A 179 4.43 -37.85 1.88
N VAL A 180 4.77 -37.49 3.12
CA VAL A 180 4.44 -38.24 4.33
C VAL A 180 3.45 -37.41 5.15
N GLU A 181 2.35 -38.00 5.58
CA GLU A 181 1.36 -37.37 6.45
C GLU A 181 1.29 -38.09 7.79
N LEU A 182 1.42 -37.33 8.88
CA LEU A 182 1.25 -37.80 10.25
C LEU A 182 0.00 -37.14 10.83
N ILE A 183 -1.07 -37.90 11.06
CA ILE A 183 -2.37 -37.37 11.49
C ILE A 183 -2.80 -38.00 12.81
N SER A 184 -2.87 -37.22 13.88
CA SER A 184 -3.21 -37.74 15.21
C SER A 184 -3.72 -36.62 16.11
N ASN A 185 -4.28 -36.95 17.27
CA ASN A 185 -4.50 -35.94 18.30
C ASN A 185 -3.20 -35.48 18.95
N LYS A 186 -2.22 -36.38 19.11
CA LYS A 186 -0.85 -36.03 19.57
C LYS A 186 0.18 -36.79 18.75
N VAL A 187 1.18 -36.07 18.25
CA VAL A 187 2.28 -36.64 17.46
C VAL A 187 3.59 -36.46 18.23
N TYR A 188 4.18 -37.56 18.70
CA TYR A 188 5.49 -37.58 19.36
C TYR A 188 6.57 -37.94 18.35
N LEU A 189 7.60 -37.11 18.27
CA LEU A 189 8.71 -37.25 17.34
C LEU A 189 10.00 -37.44 18.13
N ASN A 190 10.29 -38.68 18.51
CA ASN A 190 11.44 -39.05 19.33
C ASN A 190 12.71 -39.38 18.51
N GLY A 191 12.60 -39.44 17.18
CA GLY A 191 13.70 -39.70 16.25
C GLY A 191 13.55 -38.90 14.96
N ASN A 192 14.56 -39.01 14.10
CA ASN A 192 14.63 -38.19 12.89
C ASN A 192 13.58 -38.60 11.85
N ILE A 193 12.99 -37.63 11.17
CA ILE A 193 12.22 -37.85 9.94
C ILE A 193 13.07 -37.39 8.77
N ASN A 194 13.28 -38.25 7.77
CA ASN A 194 14.06 -37.89 6.59
C ASN A 194 13.39 -38.38 5.29
N THR A 195 13.01 -37.45 4.42
CA THR A 195 12.56 -37.72 3.04
C THR A 195 13.60 -37.31 1.98
N GLN A 196 14.69 -36.67 2.41
CA GLN A 196 15.78 -36.28 1.53
C GLN A 196 16.63 -37.51 1.17
N THR A 197 17.14 -37.51 -0.05
CA THR A 197 18.02 -38.58 -0.55
C THR A 197 19.43 -38.04 -0.75
N ARG A 198 20.41 -38.93 -0.91
CA ARG A 198 21.78 -38.55 -1.23
C ARG A 198 22.10 -38.78 -2.70
N GLY A 199 22.98 -37.93 -3.23
CA GLY A 199 23.41 -38.02 -4.61
C GLY A 199 24.86 -37.61 -4.82
N SER A 200 25.34 -37.89 -6.03
CA SER A 200 26.64 -37.45 -6.52
C SER A 200 26.45 -36.75 -7.86
N ARG A 201 27.25 -35.71 -8.09
CA ARG A 201 27.34 -35.06 -9.40
C ARG A 201 28.29 -35.87 -10.28
N LEU A 202 27.82 -36.28 -11.45
CA LEU A 202 28.62 -36.96 -12.45
C LEU A 202 29.47 -35.97 -13.25
N SER A 203 30.47 -36.48 -13.97
CA SER A 203 31.41 -35.65 -14.74
C SER A 203 30.75 -34.88 -15.89
N ASP A 204 29.64 -35.36 -16.41
CA ASP A 204 28.81 -34.70 -17.41
C ASP A 204 27.88 -33.61 -16.83
N GLY A 205 27.92 -33.40 -15.50
CA GLY A 205 27.11 -32.43 -14.78
C GLY A 205 25.74 -32.95 -14.36
N SER A 206 25.34 -34.16 -14.75
CA SER A 206 24.11 -34.80 -14.28
C SER A 206 24.22 -35.26 -12.82
N TYR A 207 23.09 -35.60 -12.22
CA TYR A 207 23.03 -36.08 -10.85
C TYR A 207 22.59 -37.53 -10.81
N GLN A 208 23.29 -38.35 -10.04
CA GLN A 208 22.93 -39.74 -9.77
C GLN A 208 22.58 -39.90 -8.29
N LEU A 209 21.48 -40.59 -8.01
CA LEU A 209 21.16 -41.03 -6.65
C LEU A 209 22.26 -41.98 -6.18
N ASN A 210 22.85 -41.66 -5.03
CA ASN A 210 23.94 -42.41 -4.43
C ASN A 210 23.83 -42.21 -2.91
N SER A 211 23.50 -43.27 -2.17
CA SER A 211 23.35 -43.21 -0.72
C SER A 211 24.64 -42.79 0.01
N ALA A 212 25.81 -43.04 -0.59
CA ALA A 212 27.12 -42.58 -0.10
C ALA A 212 27.52 -41.18 -0.64
N GLY A 213 26.65 -40.57 -1.44
CA GLY A 213 26.89 -39.29 -2.08
C GLY A 213 26.98 -38.11 -1.12
N GLY A 214 27.82 -37.14 -1.46
CA GLY A 214 28.04 -35.93 -0.67
C GLY A 214 26.91 -34.89 -0.78
N LEU A 215 26.07 -34.98 -1.83
CA LEU A 215 25.01 -34.01 -2.08
C LEU A 215 23.70 -34.44 -1.42
N ILE A 216 22.97 -33.46 -0.88
CA ILE A 216 21.60 -33.61 -0.40
C ILE A 216 20.65 -33.29 -1.55
N ILE A 217 19.86 -34.28 -1.94
CA ILE A 217 18.79 -34.14 -2.93
C ILE A 217 17.47 -33.99 -2.19
N GLY A 218 16.91 -32.79 -2.27
CA GLY A 218 15.64 -32.44 -1.70
C GLY A 218 14.48 -33.09 -2.44
N ALA A 219 13.77 -33.97 -1.73
CA ALA A 219 12.61 -34.71 -2.22
C ALA A 219 11.52 -34.80 -1.14
N GLY A 220 10.26 -34.87 -1.59
CA GLY A 220 9.10 -35.14 -0.74
C GLY A 220 8.70 -34.03 0.24
N GLY A 221 7.46 -34.08 0.71
CA GLY A 221 6.96 -33.22 1.79
C GLY A 221 6.69 -34.00 3.07
N VAL A 222 6.77 -33.36 4.23
CA VAL A 222 6.31 -33.91 5.52
C VAL A 222 5.18 -33.03 6.03
N ASN A 223 3.99 -33.60 6.21
CA ASN A 223 2.83 -32.92 6.77
C ASN A 223 2.48 -33.54 8.13
N ILE A 224 2.37 -32.71 9.17
CA ILE A 224 2.01 -33.12 10.52
C ILE A 224 0.75 -32.39 10.93
N PHE A 225 -0.30 -33.14 11.24
CA PHE A 225 -1.60 -32.61 11.63
C PHE A 225 -1.96 -33.11 13.02
N SER A 226 -2.08 -32.19 13.98
CA SER A 226 -2.35 -32.52 15.39
C SER A 226 -3.68 -31.94 15.88
N GLY A 227 -4.62 -32.81 16.23
CA GLY A 227 -5.93 -32.41 16.80
C GLY A 227 -6.87 -31.77 15.78
N LEU A 228 -6.71 -32.10 14.50
CA LEU A 228 -7.46 -31.50 13.38
C LEU A 228 -8.33 -32.53 12.65
N VAL A 229 -9.24 -32.01 11.84
CA VAL A 229 -9.98 -32.74 10.81
C VAL A 229 -9.41 -32.36 9.45
N ILE A 230 -8.93 -33.35 8.70
CA ILE A 230 -8.22 -33.15 7.43
C ILE A 230 -9.01 -33.80 6.28
N ALA A 231 -9.27 -33.07 5.21
CA ALA A 231 -9.77 -33.68 3.97
C ALA A 231 -8.61 -34.42 3.29
N TYR A 232 -8.67 -35.74 3.21
CA TYR A 232 -7.58 -36.59 2.71
C TYR A 232 -7.17 -36.31 1.25
N PRO A 233 -8.09 -36.03 0.30
CA PRO A 233 -7.70 -35.81 -1.09
C PRO A 233 -6.85 -34.54 -1.28
N THR A 234 -7.11 -33.50 -0.49
CA THR A 234 -6.50 -32.17 -0.65
C THR A 234 -5.51 -31.82 0.46
N LEU A 235 -5.50 -32.58 1.56
CA LEU A 235 -4.78 -32.27 2.80
C LEU A 235 -5.11 -30.88 3.36
N SER A 236 -6.35 -30.42 3.11
CA SER A 236 -6.86 -29.17 3.68
C SER A 236 -7.41 -29.40 5.08
N VAL A 237 -7.16 -28.44 5.98
CA VAL A 237 -7.77 -28.43 7.31
C VAL A 237 -9.22 -27.99 7.17
N VAL A 238 -10.18 -28.83 7.60
CA VAL A 238 -11.62 -28.54 7.52
C VAL A 238 -12.28 -28.37 8.89
N GLY A 239 -11.54 -28.62 9.98
CA GLY A 239 -12.04 -28.45 11.34
C GLY A 239 -11.05 -28.85 12.42
N SER A 240 -11.50 -28.79 13.67
CA SER A 240 -10.78 -29.23 14.87
C SER A 240 -11.46 -30.47 15.47
N ALA A 241 -10.67 -31.42 15.99
CA ALA A 241 -11.15 -32.73 16.43
C ALA A 241 -11.26 -32.90 17.97
N SER A 242 -10.63 -32.05 18.81
CA SER A 242 -10.63 -32.25 20.29
C SER A 242 -10.20 -31.02 21.12
N SER A 243 -10.74 -30.89 22.35
CA SER A 243 -10.58 -29.76 23.29
C SER A 243 -9.66 -30.01 24.51
N SER A 244 -8.98 -31.15 24.66
CA SER A 244 -8.17 -31.44 25.87
C SER A 244 -6.63 -31.42 25.67
N VAL A 245 -5.99 -30.62 26.53
CA VAL A 245 -4.59 -30.34 26.93
C VAL A 245 -3.38 -30.93 26.16
N LEU A 246 -2.47 -29.98 25.82
CA LEU A 246 -1.03 -29.98 25.44
C LEU A 246 -0.51 -31.03 24.44
N GLY A 247 -0.10 -30.57 23.26
CA GLY A 247 0.71 -31.30 22.28
C GLY A 247 2.18 -30.94 22.41
N PHE A 248 2.95 -31.71 23.18
CA PHE A 248 4.41 -31.63 23.15
C PHE A 248 4.97 -32.77 22.31
N SER A 249 5.98 -32.47 21.50
CA SER A 249 7.00 -33.46 21.17
C SER A 249 8.38 -32.84 21.24
N LYS A 250 9.30 -33.55 21.88
CA LYS A 250 10.72 -33.26 21.87
C LYS A 250 11.26 -33.65 20.49
N LEU A 251 11.04 -32.79 19.49
CA LEU A 251 11.56 -33.00 18.15
C LEU A 251 13.09 -33.13 18.19
N THR A 252 13.64 -34.09 17.44
CA THR A 252 15.08 -34.21 17.17
C THR A 252 15.43 -33.52 15.85
N THR A 253 15.10 -34.12 14.70
CA THR A 253 15.30 -33.49 13.37
C THR A 253 14.25 -33.91 12.34
N ILE A 254 13.74 -32.97 11.53
CA ILE A 254 12.99 -33.23 10.28
C ILE A 254 13.82 -32.70 9.11
N SER A 255 14.16 -33.56 8.17
CA SER A 255 14.83 -33.24 6.91
C SER A 255 13.93 -33.60 5.73
N SER A 256 13.48 -32.62 4.97
CA SER A 256 12.51 -32.82 3.86
C SER A 256 12.67 -31.73 2.80
N GLN A 257 12.03 -31.82 1.63
CA GLN A 257 11.97 -30.67 0.71
C GLN A 257 10.97 -29.62 1.21
N ALA A 258 9.84 -30.06 1.78
CA ALA A 258 8.89 -29.17 2.43
C ALA A 258 8.40 -29.76 3.75
N VAL A 259 8.11 -28.90 4.71
CA VAL A 259 7.54 -29.30 6.00
C VAL A 259 6.33 -28.43 6.30
N ARG A 260 5.22 -29.07 6.64
CA ARG A 260 4.01 -28.41 7.12
C ARG A 260 3.60 -29.02 8.44
N ILE A 261 3.47 -28.20 9.47
CA ILE A 261 2.96 -28.57 10.78
C ILE A 261 1.72 -27.73 11.03
N ALA A 262 0.58 -28.37 11.28
CA ALA A 262 -0.64 -27.68 11.65
C ALA A 262 -1.24 -28.33 12.89
N THR A 263 -1.63 -27.51 13.86
CA THR A 263 -2.20 -28.00 15.12
C THR A 263 -3.37 -27.14 15.57
N ALA A 264 -4.34 -27.74 16.25
CA ALA A 264 -5.38 -27.03 16.99
C ALA A 264 -4.99 -26.70 18.44
N LYS A 265 -3.79 -27.11 18.89
CA LYS A 265 -3.37 -27.10 20.30
C LYS A 265 -2.07 -26.30 20.49
N PRO A 266 -1.70 -25.94 21.73
CA PRO A 266 -0.38 -25.38 21.98
C PRO A 266 0.70 -26.33 21.48
N PHE A 267 1.70 -25.77 20.81
CA PHE A 267 2.78 -26.52 20.18
C PHE A 267 4.12 -25.89 20.49
N ARG A 268 5.06 -26.74 20.91
CA ARG A 268 6.44 -26.36 21.17
C ARG A 268 7.37 -27.19 20.31
N LEU A 269 8.10 -26.53 19.41
CA LEU A 269 9.12 -27.13 18.55
C LEU A 269 10.49 -26.94 19.19
N LEU A 270 11.08 -28.04 19.68
CA LEU A 270 12.42 -28.05 20.30
C LEU A 270 13.54 -28.51 19.35
N GLY A 271 13.18 -29.20 18.26
CA GLY A 271 14.13 -29.83 17.34
C GLY A 271 14.46 -29.02 16.11
N THR A 272 15.28 -29.59 15.23
CA THR A 272 15.66 -28.96 13.97
C THR A 272 14.67 -29.33 12.87
N VAL A 273 14.23 -28.37 12.07
CA VAL A 273 13.50 -28.58 10.82
C VAL A 273 14.33 -27.98 9.72
N THR A 274 14.75 -28.79 8.75
CA THR A 274 15.54 -28.34 7.60
C THR A 274 14.89 -28.73 6.30
N THR A 275 14.85 -27.75 5.40
CA THR A 275 14.45 -27.91 3.99
C THR A 275 15.58 -27.62 3.01
N LYS A 276 16.78 -27.32 3.54
CA LYS A 276 17.97 -27.09 2.73
C LYS A 276 18.36 -28.33 1.94
N SER A 277 18.73 -28.10 0.69
CA SER A 277 19.23 -29.14 -0.22
C SER A 277 20.21 -28.54 -1.22
N ASP A 278 21.16 -29.34 -1.70
CA ASP A 278 22.08 -28.92 -2.76
C ASP A 278 21.38 -28.92 -4.13
N VAL A 279 20.40 -29.81 -4.30
CA VAL A 279 19.65 -30.03 -5.53
C VAL A 279 18.20 -30.40 -5.20
N THR A 280 17.24 -29.87 -5.94
CA THR A 280 15.83 -30.25 -5.82
C THR A 280 15.44 -31.21 -6.93
N THR A 281 14.62 -32.22 -6.61
CA THR A 281 14.09 -33.16 -7.61
C THR A 281 12.58 -33.06 -7.73
N ALA A 282 12.07 -33.21 -8.96
CA ALA A 282 10.67 -33.54 -9.17
C ALA A 282 10.45 -35.02 -8.86
N VAL A 283 9.29 -35.33 -8.28
CA VAL A 283 8.82 -36.71 -8.05
C VAL A 283 7.68 -37.00 -9.02
N ASN A 284 7.64 -38.21 -9.58
CA ASN A 284 6.49 -38.64 -10.38
C ASN A 284 5.39 -39.14 -9.43
N TYR A 285 4.31 -38.38 -9.30
CA TYR A 285 3.16 -38.70 -8.47
C TYR A 285 1.93 -38.86 -9.37
N ARG A 286 1.37 -40.08 -9.41
CA ARG A 286 0.20 -40.44 -10.23
C ARG A 286 0.36 -40.08 -11.72
N GLY A 287 1.55 -40.29 -12.26
CA GLY A 287 1.87 -40.00 -13.67
C GLY A 287 2.19 -38.52 -13.95
N MET A 288 2.17 -37.65 -12.93
CA MET A 288 2.52 -36.24 -13.06
C MET A 288 3.84 -35.94 -12.36
N LEU A 289 4.72 -35.18 -13.02
CA LEU A 289 5.91 -34.62 -12.37
C LEU A 289 5.47 -33.50 -11.41
N SER A 290 5.70 -33.73 -10.12
CA SER A 290 5.43 -32.77 -9.05
C SER A 290 6.76 -32.32 -8.44
N ALA A 291 7.07 -31.04 -8.54
CA ALA A 291 8.17 -30.43 -7.81
C ALA A 291 7.60 -29.84 -6.52
N VAL A 292 8.01 -30.38 -5.37
CA VAL A 292 7.61 -29.86 -4.07
C VAL A 292 8.34 -28.54 -3.83
N GLU A 293 7.59 -27.45 -3.66
CA GLU A 293 8.20 -26.16 -3.37
C GLU A 293 8.79 -26.13 -1.96
N GLU A 294 10.05 -25.71 -1.88
CA GLU A 294 10.74 -25.61 -0.60
C GLU A 294 10.08 -24.61 0.35
N SER A 295 9.66 -25.10 1.51
CA SER A 295 9.13 -24.24 2.58
C SER A 295 8.98 -24.98 3.91
N ILE A 296 9.08 -24.23 5.00
CA ILE A 296 8.70 -24.66 6.34
C ILE A 296 7.46 -23.86 6.76
N ASN A 297 6.35 -24.54 6.99
CA ASN A 297 5.07 -23.94 7.36
C ASN A 297 4.63 -24.48 8.72
N ILE A 298 4.45 -23.64 9.73
CA ILE A 298 4.06 -24.06 11.09
C ILE A 298 2.86 -23.22 11.54
N TYR A 299 1.72 -23.87 11.76
CA TYR A 299 0.45 -23.22 12.08
C TYR A 299 -0.13 -23.76 13.38
N SER A 300 -0.35 -22.87 14.34
CA SER A 300 -1.23 -23.11 15.48
C SER A 300 -2.56 -22.40 15.24
N LEU A 301 -3.61 -23.17 15.00
CA LEU A 301 -4.93 -22.69 14.59
C LEU A 301 -5.90 -22.54 15.77
N GLY A 302 -5.54 -23.02 16.96
CA GLY A 302 -6.36 -22.90 18.16
C GLY A 302 -6.23 -21.53 18.81
N THR A 303 -7.33 -20.92 19.25
CA THR A 303 -7.34 -19.60 19.90
C THR A 303 -6.56 -19.55 21.23
N SER A 304 -6.40 -20.70 21.89
CA SER A 304 -5.54 -20.90 23.06
C SER A 304 -4.21 -21.59 22.74
N GLY A 305 -3.95 -21.87 21.46
CA GLY A 305 -2.79 -22.62 20.99
C GLY A 305 -1.53 -21.76 20.92
N VAL A 306 -0.86 -21.55 22.05
CA VAL A 306 0.46 -20.89 22.06
C VAL A 306 1.44 -21.69 21.21
N LEU A 307 2.14 -21.01 20.31
CA LEU A 307 3.17 -21.58 19.45
C LEU A 307 4.54 -21.13 19.94
N SER A 308 5.41 -22.07 20.32
CA SER A 308 6.79 -21.79 20.70
C SER A 308 7.75 -22.56 19.80
N VAL A 309 8.64 -21.85 19.10
CA VAL A 309 9.72 -22.43 18.30
C VAL A 309 11.04 -22.11 18.97
N GLU A 310 11.64 -23.13 19.58
CA GLU A 310 12.89 -23.03 20.34
C GLU A 310 14.03 -23.80 19.66
N GLY A 311 13.68 -24.71 18.74
CA GLY A 311 14.61 -25.40 17.88
C GLY A 311 14.99 -24.62 16.62
N ALA A 312 15.78 -25.23 15.74
CA ALA A 312 16.31 -24.55 14.56
C ALA A 312 15.44 -24.77 13.31
N LEU A 313 15.20 -23.71 12.53
CA LEU A 313 14.52 -23.75 11.24
C LEU A 313 15.50 -23.35 10.13
N TYR A 314 15.75 -24.25 9.18
CA TYR A 314 16.66 -24.02 8.04
C TYR A 314 15.90 -24.17 6.71
N SER A 315 15.88 -23.13 5.90
CA SER A 315 15.37 -23.17 4.52
C SER A 315 16.26 -22.30 3.64
N ASP A 316 16.35 -22.61 2.36
CA ASP A 316 16.91 -21.75 1.31
C ASP A 316 15.81 -20.88 0.67
N LYS A 317 14.53 -21.13 0.98
CA LYS A 317 13.38 -20.30 0.57
C LYS A 317 12.63 -19.68 1.76
N LEU A 318 11.54 -20.29 2.22
CA LEU A 318 10.55 -19.65 3.08
C LEU A 318 10.32 -20.41 4.39
N VAL A 319 10.26 -19.67 5.49
CA VAL A 319 9.72 -20.11 6.78
C VAL A 319 8.45 -19.30 7.08
N ASP A 320 7.28 -19.93 7.18
CA ASP A 320 6.00 -19.30 7.57
C ASP A 320 5.49 -19.90 8.88
N VAL A 321 5.47 -19.10 9.94
CA VAL A 321 5.06 -19.48 11.29
C VAL A 321 3.87 -18.63 11.71
N ARG A 322 2.74 -19.25 12.04
CA ARG A 322 1.51 -18.55 12.43
C ARG A 322 0.90 -19.16 13.68
N SER A 323 0.47 -18.31 14.58
CA SER A 323 -0.26 -18.66 15.78
C SER A 323 -1.55 -17.87 15.83
N ALA A 324 -2.68 -18.53 16.10
CA ALA A 324 -3.93 -17.88 16.50
C ALA A 324 -3.89 -17.38 17.96
N SER A 325 -2.82 -17.70 18.70
CA SER A 325 -2.55 -17.25 20.06
C SER A 325 -1.19 -16.55 20.15
N ASP A 326 -0.49 -16.61 21.29
CA ASP A 326 0.88 -16.13 21.41
C ASP A 326 1.84 -16.93 20.50
N LEU A 327 2.87 -16.25 19.99
CA LEU A 327 3.96 -16.83 19.21
C LEU A 327 5.31 -16.47 19.86
N THR A 328 6.11 -17.47 20.20
CA THR A 328 7.48 -17.32 20.68
C THR A 328 8.44 -17.94 19.67
N LEU A 329 9.45 -17.17 19.23
CA LEU A 329 10.56 -17.64 18.41
C LEU A 329 11.85 -17.42 19.20
N SER A 330 12.36 -18.45 19.87
CA SER A 330 13.61 -18.39 20.64
C SER A 330 14.75 -19.22 20.02
N GLY A 331 14.44 -20.07 19.04
CA GLY A 331 15.42 -20.86 18.31
C GLY A 331 16.10 -20.12 17.15
N ILE A 332 16.95 -20.84 16.41
CA ILE A 332 17.63 -20.31 15.22
C ILE A 332 16.67 -20.37 14.04
N VAL A 333 16.56 -19.28 13.28
CA VAL A 333 15.88 -19.31 11.98
C VAL A 333 16.87 -18.83 10.92
N ASN A 334 17.04 -19.64 9.88
CA ASN A 334 17.89 -19.34 8.74
C ASN A 334 17.13 -19.70 7.46
N ALA A 335 16.58 -18.67 6.83
CA ALA A 335 15.74 -18.73 5.64
C ALA A 335 16.01 -17.52 4.76
N ALA A 336 15.73 -17.61 3.44
CA ALA A 336 15.72 -16.43 2.58
C ALA A 336 14.54 -15.50 2.90
N GLY A 337 13.38 -16.09 3.25
CA GLY A 337 12.19 -15.41 3.73
C GLY A 337 11.64 -16.00 5.03
N LEU A 338 11.13 -15.12 5.88
CA LEU A 338 10.40 -15.45 7.12
C LEU A 338 9.00 -14.83 7.06
N ILE A 339 7.99 -15.46 7.62
CA ILE A 339 6.68 -14.90 7.95
C ILE A 339 6.40 -15.36 9.38
N ALA A 340 6.09 -14.43 10.28
CA ALA A 340 5.76 -14.74 11.67
C ALA A 340 4.49 -14.00 12.06
N ILE A 341 3.41 -14.70 12.43
CA ILE A 341 2.10 -14.10 12.74
C ILE A 341 1.61 -14.60 14.10
N ALA A 342 1.16 -13.70 14.97
CA ALA A 342 0.47 -14.03 16.22
C ALA A 342 -1.01 -13.61 16.14
N GLY A 343 -1.85 -14.15 17.04
CA GLY A 343 -3.27 -13.81 17.12
C GLY A 343 -3.50 -12.34 17.50
N GLU A 344 -4.68 -11.82 17.21
CA GLU A 344 -5.05 -10.46 17.59
C GLU A 344 -4.98 -10.27 19.12
N GLY A 345 -4.29 -9.21 19.57
CA GLY A 345 -4.04 -8.93 20.99
C GLY A 345 -3.09 -9.91 21.69
N LYS A 346 -2.32 -10.71 20.94
CA LYS A 346 -1.39 -11.72 21.46
C LYS A 346 0.06 -11.33 21.26
N LYS A 347 0.96 -11.92 22.06
CA LYS A 347 2.38 -11.55 22.10
C LYS A 347 3.14 -12.30 21.02
N LEU A 348 3.95 -11.56 20.26
CA LEU A 348 5.09 -12.09 19.51
C LEU A 348 6.37 -11.84 20.34
N LEU A 349 7.01 -12.90 20.84
CA LEU A 349 8.23 -12.81 21.63
C LEU A 349 9.41 -13.40 20.86
N GLN A 350 10.40 -12.56 20.55
CA GLN A 350 11.72 -13.06 20.14
C GLN A 350 12.55 -13.32 21.40
N GLY A 351 13.03 -14.55 21.57
CA GLY A 351 13.88 -14.89 22.72
C GLY A 351 15.22 -14.15 22.66
N ALA A 352 15.68 -13.60 23.79
CA ALA A 352 16.91 -12.83 23.91
C ALA A 352 18.21 -13.59 23.50
N SER A 353 18.11 -14.90 23.25
CA SER A 353 19.22 -15.81 22.92
C SER A 353 19.16 -16.41 21.50
N GLY A 354 18.14 -16.09 20.70
CA GLY A 354 18.01 -16.61 19.33
C GLY A 354 18.82 -15.80 18.31
N SER A 355 19.70 -16.47 17.56
CA SER A 355 20.36 -15.88 16.38
C SER A 355 19.43 -16.03 15.17
N LEU A 356 18.97 -14.92 14.60
CA LEU A 356 18.30 -14.88 13.30
C LEU A 356 19.32 -14.47 12.25
N THR A 357 19.67 -15.39 11.36
CA THR A 357 20.55 -15.12 10.22
C THR A 357 19.74 -15.35 8.96
N VAL A 358 19.38 -14.30 8.23
CA VAL A 358 18.72 -14.37 6.92
C VAL A 358 19.78 -14.01 5.87
N PRO A 359 20.57 -14.98 5.37
CA PRO A 359 21.62 -14.71 4.41
C PRO A 359 21.00 -14.54 3.01
N GLY A 360 20.62 -13.29 2.67
CA GLY A 360 20.18 -12.92 1.32
C GLY A 360 18.67 -12.67 1.17
N ARG A 361 18.35 -11.60 0.43
CA ARG A 361 17.05 -11.11 -0.09
C ARG A 361 15.77 -11.55 0.64
N ALA A 362 15.27 -10.63 1.49
CA ALA A 362 13.90 -10.46 2.00
C ALA A 362 13.46 -11.26 3.23
N ALA A 363 13.84 -10.79 4.43
CA ALA A 363 13.12 -11.15 5.66
C ALA A 363 11.78 -10.40 5.73
N LYS A 364 10.66 -11.13 5.83
CA LYS A 364 9.30 -10.57 5.95
C LYS A 364 8.87 -10.63 7.43
N TRP A 365 8.72 -9.46 8.03
CA TRP A 365 8.35 -9.33 9.44
C TRP A 365 6.92 -8.85 9.55
N LEU A 366 6.06 -9.61 10.23
CA LEU A 366 4.76 -9.15 10.68
C LEU A 366 4.83 -9.07 12.21
N VAL A 367 4.88 -7.87 12.77
CA VAL A 367 4.75 -7.64 14.21
C VAL A 367 3.43 -6.92 14.43
N THR A 368 2.45 -7.64 14.95
CA THR A 368 1.21 -7.02 15.48
C THR A 368 1.43 -6.75 16.97
N ARG A 369 1.65 -5.48 17.34
CA ARG A 369 1.38 -4.98 18.70
C ARG A 369 0.15 -4.09 18.62
N ALA A 370 -0.85 -4.38 19.43
CA ALA A 370 -2.10 -3.62 19.49
C ALA A 370 -2.21 -2.99 20.87
N ASP A 371 -1.54 -1.85 21.02
CA ASP A 371 -1.92 -0.79 21.93
C ASP A 371 -2.57 0.26 21.01
N ASN A 372 -3.79 0.70 21.32
CA ASN A 372 -4.60 1.58 20.48
C ASN A 372 -3.79 2.73 19.81
N LYS A 373 -3.53 2.60 18.49
CA LYS A 373 -3.27 3.64 17.45
C LYS A 373 -2.25 3.26 16.37
N ASP A 374 -1.59 2.10 16.42
CA ASP A 374 -0.40 1.90 15.59
C ASP A 374 -0.62 1.16 14.26
N MET A 375 0.11 1.64 13.24
CA MET A 375 0.16 1.14 11.87
C MET A 375 0.69 -0.31 11.78
N VAL A 376 0.07 -1.15 10.96
CA VAL A 376 0.65 -2.43 10.51
C VAL A 376 1.43 -2.17 9.23
N GLY A 377 2.74 -2.37 9.26
CA GLY A 377 3.58 -2.25 8.06
C GLY A 377 4.30 -3.55 7.71
N LEU A 378 3.98 -4.14 6.55
CA LEU A 378 4.78 -5.17 5.89
C LEU A 378 5.68 -4.49 4.87
N ALA A 379 6.98 -4.69 4.96
CA ALA A 379 7.93 -4.21 3.96
C ALA A 379 8.97 -5.30 3.68
N GLU A 380 9.03 -5.82 2.46
CA GLU A 380 10.04 -6.79 2.01
C GLU A 380 11.35 -6.09 1.67
N CYS A 381 12.06 -5.59 2.68
CA CYS A 381 13.19 -4.70 2.47
C CYS A 381 14.53 -5.38 2.78
N GLY A 382 15.50 -5.20 1.88
CA GLY A 382 16.89 -5.55 2.15
C GLY A 382 17.51 -4.61 3.20
N GLU A 383 18.17 -5.22 4.18
CA GLU A 383 19.13 -4.68 5.17
C GLU A 383 18.69 -3.54 6.14
N LYS A 384 18.23 -3.98 7.33
CA LYS A 384 18.53 -3.55 8.73
C LYS A 384 17.26 -3.50 9.61
N PRO A 385 17.37 -3.84 10.92
CA PRO A 385 16.23 -4.07 11.79
C PRO A 385 15.41 -2.80 12.10
N LEU A 386 14.08 -2.96 12.13
CA LEU A 386 13.09 -1.99 12.64
C LEU A 386 13.18 -1.88 14.17
N LYS A 387 13.06 -0.66 14.73
CA LYS A 387 12.91 -0.43 16.18
C LYS A 387 11.46 -0.64 16.62
N ALA A 388 11.28 -1.00 17.90
CA ALA A 388 10.08 -1.57 18.49
C ALA A 388 9.02 -0.56 19.00
N ASP A 389 9.08 0.71 18.60
CA ASP A 389 8.27 1.82 19.14
C ASP A 389 7.29 2.44 18.13
N GLY A 390 6.99 1.76 17.01
CA GLY A 390 5.87 2.12 16.12
C GLY A 390 6.01 3.45 15.38
N THR A 391 7.11 4.19 15.57
CA THR A 391 7.40 5.47 14.91
C THR A 391 8.45 5.28 13.82
N ILE A 392 8.09 5.51 12.55
CA ILE A 392 9.06 5.68 11.47
C ILE A 392 9.46 7.15 11.44
N ASP A 393 10.27 7.57 12.41
CA ASP A 393 10.96 8.86 12.36
C ASP A 393 12.39 8.68 11.85
N GLU A 394 12.67 9.39 10.76
CA GLU A 394 13.94 9.63 10.07
C GLU A 394 14.74 8.45 9.45
N ALA A 395 14.87 8.56 8.12
CA ALA A 395 16.00 8.15 7.27
C ALA A 395 16.34 6.64 7.13
N LYS A 396 15.82 6.02 6.05
CA LYS A 396 16.61 5.55 4.88
C LYS A 396 15.70 4.88 3.83
N ALA A 397 16.02 5.10 2.56
CA ALA A 397 15.23 4.59 1.43
C ALA A 397 15.38 3.06 1.32
N TYR A 398 14.27 2.34 1.44
CA TYR A 398 14.22 0.90 1.19
C TYR A 398 13.70 0.63 -0.22
N LEU A 399 14.37 -0.21 -1.01
CA LEU A 399 13.87 -0.70 -2.30
C LEU A 399 13.30 -2.11 -2.07
N CYS A 400 12.00 -2.20 -1.79
CA CYS A 400 11.36 -3.46 -1.38
C CYS A 400 10.68 -4.14 -2.59
N LEU A 401 10.63 -5.48 -2.67
CA LEU A 401 9.92 -6.12 -3.80
C LEU A 401 8.41 -5.88 -3.66
N SER A 402 7.86 -6.12 -2.47
CA SER A 402 6.49 -5.74 -2.13
C SER A 402 6.40 -5.09 -0.74
N VAL A 403 5.52 -4.10 -0.60
CA VAL A 403 5.19 -3.41 0.66
C VAL A 403 3.67 -3.46 0.85
N PHE A 404 3.20 -3.91 2.00
CA PHE A 404 1.78 -3.91 2.36
C PHE A 404 1.58 -3.23 3.72
N LEU A 405 1.09 -2.00 3.73
CA LEU A 405 0.78 -1.27 4.96
C LEU A 405 -0.74 -1.28 5.17
N SER A 406 -1.20 -1.54 6.39
CA SER A 406 -2.61 -1.41 6.77
C SER A 406 -2.74 -0.76 8.15
N GLY A 407 -3.68 0.15 8.36
CA GLY A 407 -3.87 0.77 9.68
C GLY A 407 -5.25 1.37 9.89
N GLY A 408 -5.53 1.78 11.13
CA GLY A 408 -6.70 2.60 11.44
C GLY A 408 -6.66 3.90 10.62
N SER A 409 -5.57 4.66 10.74
CA SER A 409 -5.18 5.71 9.80
C SER A 409 -3.70 5.51 9.45
N VAL A 410 -3.25 6.05 8.31
CA VAL A 410 -1.86 5.97 7.88
C VAL A 410 -1.35 7.38 7.60
N GLU A 411 -0.22 7.75 8.20
CA GLU A 411 0.50 8.98 7.88
C GLU A 411 1.93 8.66 7.46
N ASN A 412 2.26 8.94 6.20
CA ASN A 412 3.62 8.83 5.68
C ASN A 412 4.27 10.22 5.60
N ASN A 413 5.30 10.41 6.44
CA ASN A 413 6.21 11.55 6.39
C ASN A 413 7.63 11.16 5.90
N GLY A 414 7.81 9.89 5.50
CA GLY A 414 9.08 9.31 5.07
C GLY A 414 9.05 8.82 3.63
N SER A 415 9.87 7.81 3.30
CA SER A 415 9.90 7.22 1.96
C SER A 415 9.50 5.76 1.98
N ILE A 416 8.41 5.43 1.30
CA ILE A 416 7.96 4.08 0.96
C ILE A 416 8.35 3.83 -0.50
N LYS A 417 9.17 2.81 -0.77
CA LYS A 417 9.46 2.41 -2.16
C LYS A 417 9.40 0.91 -2.33
N GLY A 418 8.88 0.45 -3.46
CA GLY A 418 8.97 -0.96 -3.83
C GLY A 418 8.38 -1.28 -5.20
N ARG A 419 8.51 -2.51 -5.70
CA ARG A 419 7.88 -2.87 -6.98
C ARG A 419 6.36 -2.92 -6.85
N ASN A 420 5.84 -3.55 -5.79
CA ASN A 420 4.40 -3.53 -5.48
C ASN A 420 4.18 -2.87 -4.12
N VAL A 421 3.40 -1.80 -4.04
CA VAL A 421 3.09 -1.11 -2.78
C VAL A 421 1.57 -1.05 -2.62
N VAL A 422 1.06 -1.60 -1.53
CA VAL A 422 -0.35 -1.50 -1.13
C VAL A 422 -0.41 -0.83 0.23
N VAL A 423 -1.18 0.24 0.35
CA VAL A 423 -1.42 0.95 1.62
C VAL A 423 -2.92 1.05 1.83
N ALA A 424 -3.43 0.48 2.92
CA ALA A 424 -4.84 0.49 3.28
C ALA A 424 -5.05 1.20 4.63
N ALA A 425 -6.06 2.06 4.70
CA ALA A 425 -6.50 2.70 5.92
C ALA A 425 -8.01 2.51 6.11
N ILE A 426 -8.46 2.35 7.36
CA ILE A 426 -9.90 2.44 7.66
C ILE A 426 -10.33 3.90 7.58
N GLY A 427 -9.69 4.78 8.35
CA GLY A 427 -9.80 6.23 8.31
C GLY A 427 -8.84 6.84 7.29
N ASP A 428 -8.07 7.85 7.69
CA ASP A 428 -7.36 8.73 6.77
C ASP A 428 -6.01 8.15 6.32
N LEU A 429 -5.63 8.42 5.08
CA LEU A 429 -4.32 8.12 4.51
C LEU A 429 -3.66 9.43 4.06
N GLN A 430 -2.61 9.85 4.75
CA GLN A 430 -1.92 11.12 4.49
C GLN A 430 -0.47 10.84 4.08
N ASN A 431 -0.07 11.32 2.91
CA ASN A 431 1.33 11.38 2.47
C ASN A 431 1.76 12.85 2.46
N ARG A 432 2.51 13.29 3.47
CA ARG A 432 2.81 14.71 3.69
C ARG A 432 4.22 14.88 4.26
N TYR A 433 4.64 16.13 4.45
CA TYR A 433 5.88 16.48 5.14
C TYR A 433 7.15 15.69 4.72
N SER A 434 7.54 15.73 3.44
CA SER A 434 8.60 14.92 2.79
C SER A 434 8.18 13.51 2.37
N GLY A 435 6.92 13.15 2.56
CA GLY A 435 6.33 11.86 2.23
C GLY A 435 6.51 11.46 0.76
N LYS A 436 7.11 10.31 0.51
CA LYS A 436 7.34 9.75 -0.83
C LYS A 436 6.82 8.33 -0.88
N ILE A 437 5.95 8.02 -1.83
CA ILE A 437 5.48 6.67 -2.14
C ILE A 437 5.79 6.39 -3.61
N VAL A 438 6.73 5.46 -3.87
CA VAL A 438 7.24 5.19 -5.22
C VAL A 438 7.15 3.70 -5.55
N ALA A 439 6.40 3.30 -6.58
CA ALA A 439 6.29 1.88 -6.96
C ALA A 439 5.98 1.56 -8.42
N ASP A 440 6.28 0.35 -8.90
CA ASP A 440 5.78 -0.08 -10.22
C ASP A 440 4.25 -0.19 -10.15
N ASN A 441 3.73 -0.94 -9.18
CA ASN A 441 2.29 -1.07 -8.92
C ASN A 441 1.96 -0.51 -7.54
N LEU A 442 1.19 0.57 -7.50
CA LEU A 442 0.81 1.29 -6.29
C LEU A 442 -0.70 1.25 -6.09
N GLN A 443 -1.15 0.79 -4.92
CA GLN A 443 -2.55 0.84 -4.52
C GLN A 443 -2.68 1.52 -3.15
N LEU A 444 -3.46 2.60 -3.09
CA LEU A 444 -3.79 3.32 -1.88
C LEU A 444 -5.31 3.25 -1.65
N SER A 445 -5.76 2.79 -0.50
CA SER A 445 -7.18 2.68 -0.18
C SER A 445 -7.52 3.24 1.19
N SER A 446 -8.58 4.05 1.28
CA SER A 446 -9.15 4.57 2.52
C SER A 446 -10.65 4.24 2.60
N GLN A 447 -11.05 3.42 3.56
CA GLN A 447 -12.41 2.85 3.58
C GLN A 447 -13.49 3.81 4.08
N GLN A 448 -13.16 4.72 4.98
CA GLN A 448 -14.07 5.65 5.65
C GLN A 448 -13.53 7.09 5.66
N GLY A 449 -12.22 7.27 5.48
CA GLY A 449 -11.56 8.58 5.49
C GLY A 449 -11.23 9.11 4.09
N PHE A 450 -10.20 9.96 4.04
CA PHE A 450 -9.69 10.57 2.81
C PHE A 450 -8.26 10.12 2.48
N ILE A 451 -7.85 10.33 1.23
CA ILE A 451 -6.43 10.24 0.83
C ILE A 451 -5.91 11.65 0.55
N ARG A 452 -4.82 12.07 1.19
CA ARG A 452 -4.17 13.37 0.93
C ARG A 452 -2.70 13.20 0.59
N ASN A 453 -2.27 13.79 -0.50
CA ASN A 453 -0.86 14.01 -0.85
C ASN A 453 -0.52 15.50 -0.67
N GLY A 454 0.49 15.80 0.11
CA GLY A 454 0.84 17.15 0.53
C GLY A 454 0.09 17.58 1.79
N SER A 455 0.09 18.89 2.07
CA SER A 455 -0.47 19.43 3.30
C SER A 455 -1.33 20.66 3.03
N GLN A 456 -2.28 20.91 3.92
CA GLN A 456 -3.16 22.08 3.84
C GLN A 456 -2.47 23.37 4.23
N TYR A 457 -1.38 23.30 4.99
CA TYR A 457 -0.64 24.45 5.48
C TYR A 457 0.83 24.34 5.08
N PRO A 458 1.54 25.48 4.91
CA PRO A 458 2.97 25.51 4.62
C PRO A 458 3.86 25.16 5.83
N PHE A 459 3.27 24.67 6.93
CA PHE A 459 3.90 24.28 8.18
C PHE A 459 3.12 23.12 8.82
N LYS A 460 3.69 22.47 9.83
CA LYS A 460 3.01 21.44 10.64
C LYS A 460 2.38 22.09 11.88
N PRO A 461 1.04 22.07 12.04
CA PRO A 461 0.39 22.63 13.21
C PRO A 461 0.65 21.78 14.46
N LEU A 462 0.59 22.40 15.65
CA LEU A 462 0.72 21.70 16.94
C LEU A 462 -0.38 20.65 17.17
N ALA A 463 -1.61 20.99 16.79
CA ALA A 463 -2.76 20.11 16.84
C ALA A 463 -3.27 19.94 15.41
N ASP A 464 -3.22 18.72 14.91
CA ASP A 464 -3.72 18.39 13.59
C ASP A 464 -5.23 18.18 13.66
N SER A 465 -6.00 19.13 13.14
CA SER A 465 -7.44 18.98 12.94
C SER A 465 -7.67 18.98 11.43
N PRO A 466 -7.98 17.82 10.82
CA PRO A 466 -8.21 17.77 9.38
C PRO A 466 -9.46 18.60 9.05
N LYS A 467 -9.26 19.80 8.51
CA LYS A 467 -10.34 20.64 8.01
C LYS A 467 -10.65 20.17 6.60
N PHE A 468 -11.83 19.61 6.35
CA PHE A 468 -12.20 19.28 4.97
C PHE A 468 -12.29 20.55 4.13
N LEU A 469 -11.63 20.57 2.98
CA LEU A 469 -11.83 21.63 2.00
C LEU A 469 -13.19 21.37 1.35
N ALA A 470 -14.10 22.35 1.39
CA ALA A 470 -15.44 22.17 0.84
C ALA A 470 -15.35 21.95 -0.69
N PRO A 471 -16.21 21.09 -1.27
CA PRO A 471 -16.34 21.02 -2.72
C PRO A 471 -16.72 22.41 -3.24
N ILE A 472 -16.07 22.82 -4.33
CA ILE A 472 -16.29 24.13 -4.93
C ILE A 472 -17.74 24.22 -5.38
N ASP A 473 -18.45 25.25 -4.92
CA ASP A 473 -19.74 25.60 -5.51
C ASP A 473 -19.47 26.09 -6.95
N PRO A 474 -19.99 25.39 -7.98
CA PRO A 474 -19.79 25.80 -9.37
C PRO A 474 -20.31 27.21 -9.66
N ASN A 475 -21.21 27.75 -8.83
CA ASN A 475 -21.75 29.10 -8.97
C ASN A 475 -20.92 30.15 -8.20
N ASN A 476 -20.04 29.72 -7.29
CA ASN A 476 -19.21 30.58 -6.46
C ASN A 476 -17.79 30.04 -6.35
N ILE A 477 -17.05 30.13 -7.46
CA ILE A 477 -15.69 29.63 -7.57
C ILE A 477 -14.75 30.58 -6.82
N PRO A 478 -14.15 30.16 -5.69
CA PRO A 478 -13.19 30.98 -4.96
C PRO A 478 -11.89 31.11 -5.77
N LEU A 479 -11.12 32.17 -5.53
CA LEU A 479 -9.86 32.46 -6.24
C LEU A 479 -8.75 31.44 -5.94
N GLY A 480 -8.90 30.67 -4.86
CA GLY A 480 -8.03 29.56 -4.51
C GLY A 480 -8.69 28.66 -3.47
N THR A 481 -8.03 27.54 -3.20
CA THR A 481 -8.45 26.54 -2.22
C THR A 481 -8.58 27.08 -0.79
N VAL A 482 -7.68 27.98 -0.39
CA VAL A 482 -7.56 28.51 0.98
C VAL A 482 -7.49 30.04 0.94
N THR A 483 -8.19 30.71 1.86
CA THR A 483 -8.09 32.17 2.07
C THR A 483 -7.19 32.48 3.26
N ILE A 484 -6.35 33.51 3.15
CA ILE A 484 -5.31 33.83 4.15
C ILE A 484 -5.90 34.45 5.43
N ASN A 485 -7.13 34.95 5.36
CA ASN A 485 -7.88 35.44 6.51
C ASN A 485 -8.44 34.32 7.40
N ASP A 486 -8.27 33.04 7.05
CA ASP A 486 -8.61 31.94 7.96
C ASP A 486 -7.78 32.12 9.24
N GLN A 487 -8.44 32.44 10.37
CA GLN A 487 -7.83 32.70 11.68
C GLN A 487 -6.85 31.60 12.14
N LEU A 488 -6.93 30.41 11.55
CA LEU A 488 -6.00 29.29 11.72
C LEU A 488 -4.58 29.58 11.20
N PHE A 489 -4.42 30.36 10.12
CA PHE A 489 -3.09 30.68 9.56
C PHE A 489 -2.24 31.54 10.50
N LEU A 490 -2.90 32.41 11.27
CA LEU A 490 -2.27 33.31 12.24
C LEU A 490 -2.19 32.71 13.65
N SER A 491 -3.20 31.93 14.07
CA SER A 491 -3.21 31.29 15.40
C SER A 491 -2.34 30.03 15.49
N ALA A 492 -2.12 29.31 14.38
CA ALA A 492 -1.24 28.14 14.36
C ALA A 492 0.25 28.49 14.38
N GLN A 493 0.64 29.74 14.16
CA GLN A 493 2.06 30.18 14.20
C GLN A 493 2.68 30.04 15.59
N ASN A 494 1.89 30.14 16.67
CA ASN A 494 2.39 29.93 18.03
C ASN A 494 2.67 28.45 18.26
N GLY A 495 3.90 28.03 17.92
CA GLY A 495 4.41 26.67 18.06
C GLY A 495 4.32 25.78 16.81
N ALA A 496 3.91 26.32 15.65
CA ALA A 496 4.03 25.60 14.38
C ALA A 496 5.48 25.22 14.07
N GLN A 497 5.67 24.00 13.57
CA GLN A 497 6.97 23.53 13.12
C GLN A 497 7.15 23.81 11.64
N LYS A 498 8.26 24.45 11.28
CA LYS A 498 8.71 24.54 9.89
C LYS A 498 9.12 23.15 9.41
N VAL A 499 8.50 22.69 8.33
CA VAL A 499 8.70 21.35 7.76
C VAL A 499 8.86 21.46 6.24
N ASP A 500 9.52 20.49 5.62
CA ASP A 500 9.46 20.35 4.16
C ASP A 500 8.08 19.81 3.79
N THR A 501 7.28 20.57 3.05
CA THR A 501 5.93 20.16 2.64
C THR A 501 5.89 19.44 1.29
N SER A 502 7.04 18.96 0.80
CA SER A 502 7.08 18.10 -0.38
C SER A 502 6.33 16.78 -0.15
N ALA A 503 5.68 16.26 -1.19
CA ALA A 503 4.94 14.99 -1.11
C ALA A 503 4.74 14.33 -2.48
N PHE A 504 5.14 13.08 -2.62
CA PHE A 504 5.17 12.39 -3.91
C PHE A 504 4.45 11.05 -3.85
N ILE A 505 3.56 10.82 -4.80
CA ILE A 505 2.95 9.53 -5.13
C ILE A 505 3.30 9.28 -6.59
N ILE A 506 4.21 8.33 -6.85
CA ILE A 506 4.78 8.08 -8.17
C ILE A 506 4.72 6.60 -8.45
N GLY A 507 4.23 6.19 -9.62
CA GLY A 507 4.39 4.80 -10.01
C GLY A 507 4.15 4.50 -11.48
N LYS A 508 4.25 3.23 -11.87
CA LYS A 508 3.89 2.82 -13.23
C LYS A 508 2.38 2.64 -13.37
N ASN A 509 1.77 1.93 -12.43
CA ASN A 509 0.34 1.77 -12.28
C ASN A 509 -0.06 2.25 -10.87
N VAL A 510 -0.89 3.28 -10.79
CA VAL A 510 -1.26 3.93 -9.53
C VAL A 510 -2.78 3.91 -9.39
N ILE A 511 -3.27 3.32 -8.31
CA ILE A 511 -4.69 3.19 -7.98
C ILE A 511 -4.93 3.83 -6.61
N LEU A 512 -5.83 4.83 -6.56
CA LEU A 512 -6.28 5.47 -5.33
C LEU A 512 -7.79 5.28 -5.19
N SER A 513 -8.24 4.81 -4.03
CA SER A 513 -9.68 4.65 -3.73
C SER A 513 -9.99 5.17 -2.33
N ALA A 514 -10.87 6.16 -2.21
CA ALA A 514 -11.31 6.70 -0.93
C ALA A 514 -12.84 6.81 -0.84
N SER A 515 -13.41 6.45 0.31
CA SER A 515 -14.82 6.78 0.58
C SER A 515 -15.04 8.27 0.80
N GLY A 516 -14.06 8.99 1.35
CA GLY A 516 -14.06 10.44 1.45
C GLY A 516 -13.46 11.09 0.19
N ASN A 517 -12.71 12.16 0.38
CA ASN A 517 -12.05 12.93 -0.67
C ASN A 517 -10.65 12.39 -1.04
N ILE A 518 -10.17 12.77 -2.21
CA ILE A 518 -8.76 12.59 -2.62
C ILE A 518 -8.17 13.96 -2.96
N GLU A 519 -7.13 14.36 -2.23
CA GLU A 519 -6.54 15.70 -2.29
C GLU A 519 -5.05 15.64 -2.65
N ASN A 520 -4.61 16.50 -3.57
CA ASN A 520 -3.22 16.71 -3.96
C ASN A 520 -2.91 18.21 -3.79
N ILE A 521 -2.29 18.59 -2.67
CA ILE A 521 -2.21 20.00 -2.24
C ILE A 521 -0.77 20.43 -2.05
N ASN A 522 -0.34 21.42 -2.84
CA ASN A 522 0.90 22.14 -2.62
C ASN A 522 0.61 23.49 -1.94
N PRO A 523 0.93 23.66 -0.65
CA PRO A 523 0.68 24.92 0.05
C PRO A 523 1.78 25.96 -0.22
N TYR A 524 2.38 25.96 -1.42
CA TYR A 524 3.46 26.89 -1.78
C TYR A 524 2.84 28.22 -2.17
N ILE A 525 3.30 29.28 -1.51
CA ILE A 525 2.90 30.66 -1.78
C ILE A 525 4.15 31.51 -1.90
N GLU A 526 4.10 32.48 -2.79
CA GLU A 526 4.96 33.66 -2.73
C GLU A 526 4.17 34.79 -2.09
N LEU A 527 4.86 35.58 -1.26
CA LEU A 527 4.33 36.76 -0.58
C LEU A 527 5.20 37.94 -0.97
N THR A 528 4.60 39.06 -1.35
CA THR A 528 5.31 40.32 -1.52
C THR A 528 4.71 41.41 -0.66
N THR A 529 5.59 42.27 -0.13
CA THR A 529 5.23 43.58 0.43
C THR A 529 5.45 44.71 -0.58
N ASP A 530 6.10 44.40 -1.70
CA ASP A 530 6.41 45.33 -2.79
C ASP A 530 5.76 44.80 -4.07
N THR A 531 4.54 45.27 -4.31
CA THR A 531 3.68 44.80 -5.40
C THR A 531 4.21 45.23 -6.77
N GLU A 532 5.11 46.22 -6.82
CA GLU A 532 5.80 46.65 -8.04
C GLU A 532 6.74 45.56 -8.59
N GLN A 533 7.34 44.74 -7.72
CA GLN A 533 8.20 43.63 -8.15
C GLN A 533 7.44 42.57 -8.93
N TRP A 534 6.13 42.46 -8.72
CA TRP A 534 5.27 41.50 -9.42
C TRP A 534 4.60 42.09 -10.66
N ARG A 535 4.90 43.35 -11.03
CA ARG A 535 4.36 44.00 -12.22
C ARG A 535 4.71 43.25 -13.51
N ASN A 536 5.88 42.61 -13.55
CA ASN A 536 6.36 41.81 -14.69
C ASN A 536 6.06 40.30 -14.52
N GLY A 537 5.16 39.96 -13.59
CA GLY A 537 4.79 38.59 -13.27
C GLY A 537 5.35 38.09 -11.93
N VAL A 538 4.75 37.01 -11.42
CA VAL A 538 5.21 36.34 -10.20
C VAL A 538 6.17 35.22 -10.58
N VAL A 539 7.41 35.33 -10.13
CA VAL A 539 8.43 34.31 -10.39
C VAL A 539 8.31 33.19 -9.37
N PHE A 540 7.96 31.99 -9.83
CA PHE A 540 7.93 30.80 -8.99
C PHE A 540 9.24 30.02 -9.09
N SER A 541 9.70 29.48 -7.97
CA SER A 541 10.77 28.48 -7.99
C SER A 541 10.26 27.18 -8.60
N PRO A 542 10.85 26.67 -9.72
CA PRO A 542 10.41 25.43 -10.34
C PRO A 542 10.45 24.23 -9.38
N ALA A 543 11.47 24.17 -8.53
CA ALA A 543 11.64 23.13 -7.52
C ALA A 543 10.52 23.13 -6.47
N LYS A 544 10.02 24.31 -6.07
CA LYS A 544 8.94 24.44 -5.08
C LYS A 544 7.55 24.27 -5.70
N TRP A 545 7.39 24.62 -6.98
CA TRP A 545 6.16 24.38 -7.72
C TRP A 545 5.91 22.87 -7.92
N ALA A 546 6.95 22.12 -8.29
CA ALA A 546 6.85 20.68 -8.52
C ALA A 546 6.99 19.81 -7.25
N ARG A 547 6.93 20.37 -6.04
CA ARG A 547 7.22 19.62 -4.81
C ARG A 547 6.11 18.66 -4.36
N VAL A 548 4.89 18.81 -4.90
CA VAL A 548 3.77 17.89 -4.63
C VAL A 548 3.26 17.28 -5.93
N GLN A 549 3.30 15.95 -6.04
CA GLN A 549 3.00 15.23 -7.28
C GLN A 549 2.23 13.93 -7.04
N MET A 550 1.22 13.66 -7.88
CA MET A 550 0.55 12.37 -8.05
C MET A 550 0.65 11.96 -9.52
N ILE A 551 1.68 11.18 -9.88
CA ILE A 551 1.96 10.87 -11.29
C ILE A 551 2.06 9.37 -11.52
N ALA A 552 1.61 8.93 -12.70
CA ALA A 552 1.82 7.58 -13.18
C ALA A 552 2.52 7.53 -14.54
N GLU A 553 3.28 6.47 -14.81
CA GLU A 553 3.83 6.21 -16.14
C GLU A 553 2.72 5.67 -17.06
N ASP A 554 2.14 4.51 -16.73
CA ASP A 554 1.15 3.81 -17.55
C ASP A 554 -0.29 4.17 -17.15
N ASN A 555 -0.67 3.96 -15.88
CA ASN A 555 -2.08 4.08 -15.48
C ASN A 555 -2.23 4.84 -14.17
N LEU A 556 -3.10 5.86 -14.17
CA LEU A 556 -3.54 6.55 -12.96
C LEU A 556 -5.05 6.37 -12.82
N LYS A 557 -5.48 5.63 -11.79
CA LYS A 557 -6.88 5.39 -11.46
C LYS A 557 -7.21 6.04 -10.12
N ILE A 558 -8.16 6.97 -10.09
CA ILE A 558 -8.56 7.70 -8.87
C ILE A 558 -10.08 7.54 -8.68
N GLU A 559 -10.51 7.02 -7.53
CA GLU A 559 -11.92 6.82 -7.20
C GLU A 559 -12.23 7.45 -5.85
N SER A 560 -13.14 8.43 -5.83
CA SER A 560 -13.61 9.09 -4.62
C SER A 560 -15.13 9.15 -4.61
N ARG A 561 -15.77 8.92 -3.46
CA ARG A 561 -17.22 9.14 -3.33
C ARG A 561 -17.62 10.58 -3.03
N SER A 562 -16.65 11.48 -2.84
CA SER A 562 -16.88 12.89 -2.49
C SER A 562 -16.33 13.85 -3.56
N TYR A 563 -15.02 14.09 -3.57
CA TYR A 563 -14.40 14.93 -4.60
C TYR A 563 -12.92 14.59 -4.78
N ILE A 564 -12.38 14.99 -5.93
CA ILE A 564 -10.95 14.98 -6.22
C ILE A 564 -10.47 16.44 -6.35
N LEU A 565 -9.42 16.81 -5.64
CA LEU A 565 -8.85 18.16 -5.66
C LEU A 565 -7.36 18.13 -5.98
N ASN A 566 -6.96 18.85 -7.02
CA ASN A 566 -5.58 19.19 -7.34
C ASN A 566 -5.36 20.69 -7.12
N SER A 567 -4.52 21.06 -6.15
CA SER A 567 -4.34 22.44 -5.71
C SER A 567 -2.87 22.84 -5.76
N SER A 568 -2.46 23.63 -6.75
CA SER A 568 -1.07 24.06 -6.99
C SER A 568 -0.06 22.91 -7.13
N ALA A 569 -0.54 21.69 -7.39
CA ALA A 569 0.22 20.46 -7.45
C ALA A 569 0.13 19.81 -8.85
N TYR A 570 0.93 18.78 -9.08
CA TYR A 570 0.96 18.04 -10.36
C TYR A 570 0.20 16.74 -10.25
N MET A 571 -0.63 16.46 -11.26
CA MET A 571 -1.34 15.19 -11.40
C MET A 571 -1.34 14.76 -12.87
N GLY A 572 -0.91 13.53 -13.19
CA GLY A 572 -0.91 13.14 -14.60
C GLY A 572 -0.34 11.78 -14.98
N VAL A 573 -0.50 11.43 -16.25
CA VAL A 573 -0.02 10.18 -16.86
C VAL A 573 0.93 10.46 -18.02
N SER A 574 2.10 9.81 -18.00
CA SER A 574 3.22 10.16 -18.86
C SER A 574 3.39 9.28 -20.10
N LYS A 575 2.66 8.17 -20.24
CA LYS A 575 2.78 7.29 -21.41
C LYS A 575 1.56 7.38 -22.34
N PRO A 576 1.77 7.58 -23.66
CA PRO A 576 0.66 7.71 -24.61
C PRO A 576 -0.32 6.52 -24.69
N GLY A 577 0.15 5.30 -24.45
CA GLY A 577 -0.67 4.08 -24.44
C GLY A 577 -1.34 3.75 -23.10
N GLY A 578 -1.25 4.65 -22.12
CA GLY A 578 -1.80 4.49 -20.79
C GLY A 578 -3.26 4.88 -20.65
N VAL A 579 -3.73 4.98 -19.39
CA VAL A 579 -5.06 5.52 -19.03
C VAL A 579 -4.98 6.40 -17.79
N PHE A 580 -5.55 7.60 -17.86
CA PHE A 580 -5.86 8.43 -16.69
C PHE A 580 -7.38 8.40 -16.44
N TYR A 581 -7.80 7.57 -15.48
CA TYR A 581 -9.19 7.47 -15.05
C TYR A 581 -9.40 8.17 -13.69
N ALA A 582 -10.41 9.02 -13.59
CA ALA A 582 -10.83 9.63 -12.34
C ALA A 582 -12.35 9.59 -12.20
N SER A 583 -12.86 9.15 -11.06
CA SER A 583 -14.30 9.09 -10.77
C SER A 583 -14.60 9.73 -9.43
N ALA A 584 -15.42 10.79 -9.46
CA ALA A 584 -15.89 11.49 -8.27
C ALA A 584 -17.10 12.38 -8.59
N PRO A 585 -17.95 12.70 -7.61
CA PRO A 585 -18.97 13.73 -7.78
C PRO A 585 -18.40 15.02 -8.36
N SER A 586 -17.31 15.57 -7.81
CA SER A 586 -16.65 16.75 -8.40
C SER A 586 -15.14 16.57 -8.49
N ILE A 587 -14.54 17.15 -9.53
CA ILE A 587 -13.09 17.17 -9.75
C ILE A 587 -12.67 18.63 -9.91
N ALA A 588 -11.68 19.08 -9.13
CA ALA A 588 -11.20 20.46 -9.17
C ALA A 588 -9.69 20.52 -9.40
N ASN A 589 -9.26 21.42 -10.28
CA ASN A 589 -7.87 21.78 -10.51
C ASN A 589 -7.71 23.29 -10.32
N GLN A 590 -7.06 23.71 -9.25
CA GLN A 590 -7.04 25.12 -8.85
C GLN A 590 -5.72 25.56 -8.22
N ARG A 591 -5.61 26.87 -7.98
CA ARG A 591 -4.55 27.47 -7.16
C ARG A 591 -4.85 27.24 -5.68
N TYR A 592 -3.80 27.09 -4.88
CA TYR A 592 -3.89 26.98 -3.43
C TYR A 592 -4.40 28.28 -2.81
N THR A 593 -3.84 29.43 -3.20
CA THR A 593 -4.34 30.73 -2.78
C THR A 593 -3.97 31.85 -3.76
N ALA A 594 -4.81 32.86 -3.84
CA ALA A 594 -4.52 34.13 -4.49
C ALA A 594 -5.22 35.24 -3.69
N GLN A 595 -4.47 36.27 -3.32
CA GLN A 595 -5.00 37.41 -2.59
C GLN A 595 -4.45 38.72 -3.14
N ALA A 596 -5.37 39.65 -3.40
CA ALA A 596 -5.06 41.04 -3.65
C ALA A 596 -5.55 41.93 -2.50
N VAL A 597 -4.86 43.06 -2.31
CA VAL A 597 -5.29 44.15 -1.43
C VAL A 597 -5.55 45.40 -2.25
N VAL A 598 -6.33 46.33 -1.71
CA VAL A 598 -6.39 47.68 -2.27
C VAL A 598 -5.20 48.47 -1.75
N GLN A 599 -4.42 49.06 -2.66
CA GLN A 599 -3.36 50.01 -2.32
C GLN A 599 -3.55 51.34 -3.06
N PRO A 600 -3.14 52.47 -2.47
CA PRO A 600 -3.02 53.70 -3.21
C PRO A 600 -1.86 53.61 -4.21
N PHE A 601 -2.04 54.17 -5.40
CA PHE A 601 -0.95 54.36 -6.36
C PHE A 601 -0.79 55.85 -6.68
N ASN A 602 0.43 56.22 -7.06
CA ASN A 602 0.79 57.56 -7.51
C ASN A 602 1.69 57.38 -8.75
N ARG A 603 1.18 57.69 -9.95
CA ARG A 603 1.87 57.42 -11.20
C ARG A 603 1.83 58.61 -12.14
N ASP A 604 3.00 59.02 -12.62
CA ASP A 604 3.11 59.97 -13.72
C ASP A 604 2.81 59.26 -15.05
N VAL A 605 1.67 59.59 -15.65
CA VAL A 605 1.34 59.16 -17.01
C VAL A 605 1.28 60.42 -17.86
N ASN A 606 2.18 60.54 -18.84
CA ASN A 606 2.30 61.72 -19.70
C ASN A 606 2.53 63.04 -18.91
N SER A 607 3.34 63.00 -17.86
CA SER A 607 3.61 64.14 -16.97
C SER A 607 2.40 64.64 -16.16
N VAL A 608 1.33 63.84 -16.11
CA VAL A 608 0.19 64.06 -15.20
C VAL A 608 0.31 63.05 -14.07
N ASN A 609 0.41 63.56 -12.85
CA ASN A 609 0.49 62.72 -11.67
C ASN A 609 -0.90 62.18 -11.32
N ASN A 610 -1.15 60.91 -11.63
CA ASN A 610 -2.40 60.23 -11.34
C ASN A 610 -2.32 59.53 -9.99
N THR A 611 -3.17 59.96 -9.05
CA THR A 611 -3.39 59.26 -7.79
C THR A 611 -4.70 58.48 -7.84
N GLY A 612 -4.71 57.28 -7.26
CA GLY A 612 -5.90 56.45 -7.25
C GLY A 612 -5.74 55.22 -6.36
N LEU A 613 -6.73 54.34 -6.41
CA LEU A 613 -6.68 53.03 -5.78
C LEU A 613 -6.52 51.96 -6.85
N GLU A 614 -5.70 50.97 -6.59
CA GLU A 614 -5.60 49.77 -7.41
C GLU A 614 -5.64 48.53 -6.53
N ALA A 615 -6.12 47.41 -7.08
CA ALA A 615 -5.90 46.12 -6.46
C ALA A 615 -4.49 45.65 -6.81
N ALA A 616 -3.74 45.29 -5.79
CA ALA A 616 -2.38 44.81 -5.89
C ALA A 616 -2.29 43.40 -5.31
N LEU A 617 -1.80 42.47 -6.12
CA LEU A 617 -1.63 41.08 -5.75
C LEU A 617 -0.50 40.99 -4.69
N MET A 618 -0.82 40.49 -3.50
CA MET A 618 0.18 40.33 -2.44
C MET A 618 0.57 38.88 -2.19
N VAL A 619 -0.35 37.94 -2.40
CA VAL A 619 -0.08 36.53 -2.18
C VAL A 619 -0.52 35.72 -3.38
N TYR A 620 0.37 34.86 -3.86
CA TYR A 620 0.11 34.07 -5.04
C TYR A 620 0.73 32.68 -4.93
N SER A 621 -0.08 31.64 -5.12
CA SER A 621 0.40 30.27 -5.31
C SER A 621 0.50 29.93 -6.79
N PRO A 622 1.39 29.01 -7.19
CA PRO A 622 1.46 28.57 -8.58
C PRO A 622 0.19 27.83 -9.03
N GLN A 623 0.00 27.67 -10.33
CA GLN A 623 -1.14 26.91 -10.86
C GLN A 623 -1.11 25.43 -10.48
N GLY A 624 -2.30 24.85 -10.29
CA GLY A 624 -2.46 23.39 -10.35
C GLY A 624 -2.23 22.93 -11.79
N ALA A 625 -1.62 21.75 -11.96
CA ALA A 625 -1.36 21.16 -13.26
C ALA A 625 -1.93 19.75 -13.32
N ILE A 626 -2.86 19.54 -14.27
CA ILE A 626 -3.30 18.23 -14.69
C ILE A 626 -2.80 18.01 -16.11
N TYR A 627 -2.14 16.89 -16.37
CA TYR A 627 -1.73 16.54 -17.73
C TYR A 627 -1.95 15.06 -18.03
N SER A 628 -2.16 14.71 -19.29
CA SER A 628 -2.21 13.32 -19.72
C SER A 628 -1.72 13.17 -21.15
N PHE A 629 -0.70 12.33 -21.34
CA PHE A 629 -0.35 11.81 -22.66
C PHE A 629 -1.21 10.60 -23.05
N ALA A 630 -1.84 9.97 -22.05
CA ALA A 630 -2.78 8.85 -22.17
C ALA A 630 -4.23 9.30 -22.42
N THR A 631 -5.11 8.35 -22.75
CA THR A 631 -6.57 8.56 -22.73
C THR A 631 -7.00 9.01 -21.33
N LEU A 632 -7.69 10.14 -21.24
CA LEU A 632 -8.26 10.68 -20.01
C LEU A 632 -9.76 10.37 -19.93
N GLN A 633 -10.21 9.85 -18.79
CA GLN A 633 -11.61 9.50 -18.53
C GLN A 633 -12.02 10.03 -17.15
N PHE A 634 -12.78 11.13 -17.13
CA PHE A 634 -13.34 11.72 -15.94
C PHE A 634 -14.83 11.39 -15.84
N GLN A 635 -15.18 10.60 -14.84
CA GLN A 635 -16.54 10.21 -14.53
C GLN A 635 -17.08 11.07 -13.38
N LEU A 636 -18.01 11.96 -13.70
CA LEU A 636 -18.59 12.91 -12.76
C LEU A 636 -19.88 12.37 -12.16
N GLY A 637 -20.25 12.88 -10.98
CA GLY A 637 -21.60 12.65 -10.44
C GLY A 637 -22.68 13.34 -11.28
N ARG A 638 -23.94 12.94 -11.10
CA ARG A 638 -25.10 13.52 -11.82
C ARG A 638 -25.18 15.04 -11.72
N LEU A 639 -24.91 15.60 -10.54
CA LEU A 639 -24.83 17.05 -10.27
C LEU A 639 -23.37 17.51 -10.10
N GLY A 640 -22.45 16.71 -10.62
CA GLY A 640 -21.03 16.89 -10.49
C GLY A 640 -20.45 17.96 -11.38
N SER A 641 -19.25 18.43 -11.04
CA SER A 641 -18.53 19.36 -11.91
C SER A 641 -17.05 19.04 -12.03
N PHE A 642 -16.49 19.31 -13.22
CA PHE A 642 -15.06 19.49 -13.40
C PHE A 642 -14.75 20.99 -13.44
N VAL A 643 -13.94 21.49 -12.51
CA VAL A 643 -13.57 22.90 -12.39
C VAL A 643 -12.06 23.05 -12.61
N ASN A 644 -11.64 23.76 -13.65
CA ASN A 644 -10.23 24.09 -13.86
C ASN A 644 -10.00 25.61 -13.67
N ASN A 645 -9.75 26.02 -12.42
CA ASN A 645 -9.71 27.41 -12.02
C ASN A 645 -8.29 27.99 -12.02
N SER A 646 -7.97 28.87 -12.99
CA SER A 646 -6.63 29.48 -13.17
C SER A 646 -5.48 28.46 -13.12
N SER A 647 -5.74 27.28 -13.70
CA SER A 647 -4.87 26.12 -13.65
C SER A 647 -4.54 25.57 -15.02
N TYR A 648 -3.45 24.82 -15.10
CA TYR A 648 -2.98 24.15 -16.30
C TYR A 648 -3.69 22.81 -16.48
N PHE A 649 -4.25 22.57 -17.67
CA PHE A 649 -4.87 21.31 -18.04
C PHE A 649 -4.51 20.95 -19.48
N GLU A 650 -3.84 19.81 -19.67
CA GLU A 650 -3.40 19.36 -20.99
C GLU A 650 -3.72 17.87 -21.20
N VAL A 651 -4.31 17.53 -22.35
CA VAL A 651 -4.51 16.14 -22.77
C VAL A 651 -4.11 16.01 -24.23
N LEU A 652 -3.04 15.26 -24.48
CA LEU A 652 -2.51 15.04 -25.85
C LEU A 652 -3.16 13.84 -26.57
N ASN A 653 -4.03 13.12 -25.88
CA ASN A 653 -4.82 12.00 -26.40
C ASN A 653 -6.32 12.21 -26.09
N ASN A 654 -7.17 11.21 -26.33
CA ASN A 654 -8.61 11.34 -26.14
C ASN A 654 -8.98 11.68 -24.69
N ALA A 655 -9.79 12.72 -24.49
CA ALA A 655 -10.42 13.03 -23.22
C ALA A 655 -11.92 12.74 -23.28
N VAL A 656 -12.44 12.03 -22.28
CA VAL A 656 -13.87 11.83 -22.05
C VAL A 656 -14.19 12.38 -20.67
N ILE A 657 -15.06 13.37 -20.59
CA ILE A 657 -15.49 13.99 -19.33
C ILE A 657 -17.02 13.96 -19.30
N GLY A 658 -17.60 13.26 -18.33
CA GLY A 658 -19.06 13.27 -18.20
C GLY A 658 -19.62 12.39 -17.10
N SER A 659 -20.95 12.46 -16.93
CA SER A 659 -21.68 11.54 -16.05
C SER A 659 -21.65 10.13 -16.65
N PRO A 660 -21.64 9.06 -15.84
CA PRO A 660 -22.02 7.75 -16.32
C PRO A 660 -23.52 7.79 -16.68
N SER A 661 -23.84 8.19 -17.90
CA SER A 661 -25.21 8.07 -18.38
C SER A 661 -25.43 6.61 -18.77
N ASP A 662 -26.42 5.99 -18.16
CA ASP A 662 -27.26 5.04 -18.88
C ASP A 662 -27.84 5.81 -20.08
N PRO A 663 -27.35 5.58 -21.31
CA PRO A 663 -27.75 6.37 -22.48
C PRO A 663 -29.25 6.24 -22.78
N SER A 664 -29.96 5.30 -22.14
CA SER A 664 -31.40 5.10 -22.30
C SER A 664 -32.28 6.06 -21.48
N LYS A 665 -31.72 6.93 -20.62
CA LYS A 665 -32.51 7.80 -19.71
C LYS A 665 -32.25 9.31 -19.83
N SER A 666 -31.48 9.78 -20.83
CA SER A 666 -31.00 11.17 -20.89
C SER A 666 -31.96 12.21 -21.49
N GLU A 667 -33.10 11.81 -22.06
CA GLU A 667 -33.95 12.74 -22.84
C GLU A 667 -34.77 13.75 -22.00
N ASN A 668 -34.96 13.53 -20.68
CA ASN A 668 -35.82 14.39 -19.85
C ASN A 668 -35.13 15.09 -18.65
N VAL A 669 -33.80 15.12 -18.60
CA VAL A 669 -33.07 15.85 -17.53
C VAL A 669 -32.82 17.29 -17.97
N SER A 670 -33.33 18.27 -17.19
CA SER A 670 -33.14 19.69 -17.47
C SER A 670 -31.64 20.05 -17.60
N PRO A 671 -31.27 21.01 -18.47
CA PRO A 671 -29.87 21.43 -18.67
C PRO A 671 -29.12 21.77 -17.37
N GLU A 672 -29.83 22.27 -16.35
CA GLU A 672 -29.27 22.63 -15.04
C GLU A 672 -28.88 21.42 -14.17
N ALA A 673 -29.43 20.24 -14.45
CA ALA A 673 -29.26 19.02 -13.67
C ALA A 673 -28.26 18.02 -14.28
N ARG A 674 -27.44 18.45 -15.24
CA ARG A 674 -26.36 17.66 -15.87
C ARG A 674 -25.00 18.04 -15.31
N SER A 675 -24.02 17.14 -15.44
CA SER A 675 -22.63 17.44 -15.06
C SER A 675 -22.09 18.63 -15.84
N LYS A 676 -21.38 19.52 -15.14
CA LYS A 676 -20.85 20.78 -15.70
C LYS A 676 -19.35 20.72 -15.83
N VAL A 677 -18.82 21.17 -16.96
CA VAL A 677 -17.39 21.45 -17.12
C VAL A 677 -17.21 22.97 -17.14
N ILE A 678 -16.49 23.51 -16.16
CA ILE A 678 -16.41 24.95 -15.91
C ILE A 678 -14.94 25.40 -15.91
N ASN A 679 -14.70 26.54 -16.58
CA ASN A 679 -13.41 27.21 -16.75
C ASN A 679 -12.37 26.37 -17.51
N ILE A 680 -12.34 26.57 -18.81
CA ILE A 680 -11.41 25.92 -19.70
C ILE A 680 -10.63 27.02 -20.41
N GLY A 681 -9.48 27.38 -19.83
CA GLY A 681 -8.53 28.31 -20.44
C GLY A 681 -8.31 29.62 -19.68
N LEU A 682 -7.03 29.94 -19.48
CA LEU A 682 -6.53 31.32 -19.38
C LEU A 682 -6.12 31.73 -20.80
N ASN A 683 -6.60 32.86 -21.31
CA ASN A 683 -6.23 33.34 -22.65
C ASN A 683 -4.72 33.68 -22.70
N VAL A 684 -4.00 33.15 -23.68
CA VAL A 684 -2.57 33.29 -23.97
C VAL A 684 -2.49 33.91 -25.36
N ASP A 685 -2.77 35.20 -25.47
CA ASP A 685 -3.05 35.83 -26.76
C ASP A 685 -1.86 35.73 -27.74
N SER A 686 -2.01 34.92 -28.79
CA SER A 686 -1.57 35.29 -30.13
C SER A 686 -2.73 36.09 -30.72
N VAL A 687 -2.55 37.41 -30.84
CA VAL A 687 -3.51 38.38 -31.36
C VAL A 687 -4.41 37.79 -32.45
N VAL A 688 -5.58 37.30 -32.07
CA VAL A 688 -6.69 37.07 -32.99
C VAL A 688 -7.85 37.87 -32.43
N ASN A 689 -8.21 38.95 -33.14
CA ASN A 689 -9.39 39.76 -32.91
C ASN A 689 -10.67 38.94 -33.15
N THR A 690 -10.93 37.93 -32.33
CA THR A 690 -12.27 37.36 -32.17
C THR A 690 -12.85 37.96 -30.92
N SER A 691 -13.82 38.84 -31.09
CA SER A 691 -14.65 39.39 -30.02
C SER A 691 -15.38 38.26 -29.30
N VAL A 692 -14.74 37.67 -28.29
CA VAL A 692 -15.43 36.79 -27.34
C VAL A 692 -16.15 37.71 -26.37
N ASN A 693 -17.47 37.82 -26.57
CA ASN A 693 -18.36 38.65 -25.77
C ASN A 693 -18.60 37.97 -24.42
N THR A 694 -17.59 37.95 -23.55
CA THR A 694 -17.71 37.50 -22.16
C THR A 694 -18.48 38.53 -21.34
N GLN A 695 -19.46 38.07 -20.55
CA GLN A 695 -20.19 38.90 -19.60
C GLN A 695 -19.23 39.47 -18.57
N TYR A 696 -18.84 40.73 -18.73
CA TYR A 696 -18.27 41.52 -17.66
C TYR A 696 -19.32 42.50 -17.16
N VAL A 697 -19.53 42.51 -15.86
CA VAL A 697 -20.18 43.65 -15.21
C VAL A 697 -19.10 44.71 -15.05
N SER A 698 -18.85 45.50 -16.09
CA SER A 698 -18.02 46.70 -15.91
C SER A 698 -18.85 47.71 -15.14
N CYS A 699 -18.61 47.82 -13.83
CA CYS A 699 -19.20 48.91 -13.06
C CYS A 699 -18.40 50.18 -13.39
N LEU A 700 -18.99 51.06 -14.20
CA LEU A 700 -18.45 52.40 -14.42
C LEU A 700 -18.70 53.22 -13.16
N TYR A 701 -17.63 53.49 -12.42
CA TYR A 701 -17.66 54.43 -11.31
C TYR A 701 -17.41 55.83 -11.86
N SER A 702 -18.47 56.57 -12.15
CA SER A 702 -18.35 57.98 -12.51
C SER A 702 -18.38 58.86 -11.27
N PHE A 703 -17.36 59.69 -11.10
CA PHE A 703 -17.39 60.79 -10.14
C PHE A 703 -17.96 62.03 -10.84
N THR A 704 -19.18 62.41 -10.49
CA THR A 704 -19.75 63.72 -10.84
C THR A 704 -19.69 64.61 -9.60
N GLY A 705 -18.85 65.63 -9.61
CA GLY A 705 -18.80 66.64 -8.57
C GLY A 705 -17.61 67.58 -8.72
N SER A 706 -17.84 68.77 -9.29
CA SER A 706 -16.91 69.89 -9.21
C SER A 706 -17.35 70.84 -8.09
N GLY A 707 -16.52 71.00 -7.05
CA GLY A 707 -16.69 72.00 -5.99
C GLY A 707 -16.65 71.44 -4.56
N GLU A 708 -15.90 72.12 -3.69
CA GLU A 708 -15.34 71.69 -2.40
C GLU A 708 -16.30 71.28 -1.25
N ALA A 709 -17.59 71.02 -1.51
CA ALA A 709 -18.50 70.58 -0.44
C ALA A 709 -19.66 69.67 -0.88
N ALA A 710 -19.50 68.83 -1.91
CA ALA A 710 -20.56 67.91 -2.36
C ALA A 710 -20.50 66.52 -1.67
N SER A 711 -21.66 66.01 -1.24
CA SER A 711 -21.82 64.65 -0.70
C SER A 711 -21.60 63.60 -1.80
N ARG A 712 -20.77 62.60 -1.50
CA ARG A 712 -20.36 61.53 -2.42
C ARG A 712 -21.46 60.47 -2.50
N ASN A 713 -22.41 60.62 -3.42
CA ASN A 713 -23.27 59.50 -3.80
C ASN A 713 -22.60 58.67 -4.89
N HIS A 714 -22.18 57.46 -4.52
CA HIS A 714 -21.65 56.47 -5.44
C HIS A 714 -22.81 55.82 -6.21
N HIS A 715 -23.04 56.24 -7.46
CA HIS A 715 -23.85 55.45 -8.39
C HIS A 715 -22.94 54.50 -9.16
N ALA A 716 -23.10 53.20 -8.92
CA ALA A 716 -22.57 52.16 -9.78
C ALA A 716 -23.66 51.78 -10.78
N GLU A 717 -23.64 52.36 -11.98
CA GLU A 717 -24.40 51.81 -13.10
C GLU A 717 -23.63 50.61 -13.64
N CYS A 718 -23.96 49.44 -13.12
CA CYS A 718 -23.44 48.18 -13.61
C CYS A 718 -24.34 47.72 -14.78
N GLN A 719 -23.97 48.08 -16.01
CA GLN A 719 -24.66 47.55 -17.20
C GLN A 719 -24.40 46.04 -17.32
N ARG A 720 -25.47 45.25 -17.34
CA ARG A 720 -25.42 43.82 -17.68
C ARG A 720 -25.57 43.65 -19.19
N LEU A 721 -24.47 43.39 -19.89
CA LEU A 721 -24.51 42.99 -21.30
C LEU A 721 -24.82 41.49 -21.38
N TYR A 722 -25.98 41.14 -21.93
CA TYR A 722 -26.38 39.75 -22.16
C TYR A 722 -25.74 39.22 -23.46
N GLY A 723 -24.59 38.56 -23.35
CA GLY A 723 -24.02 37.75 -24.43
C GLY A 723 -24.51 36.29 -24.35
N SER A 724 -24.91 35.73 -25.48
CA SER A 724 -25.23 34.30 -25.63
C SER A 724 -23.95 33.45 -25.58
N ILE A 725 -23.88 32.53 -24.63
CA ILE A 725 -22.77 31.56 -24.48
C ILE A 725 -22.86 30.55 -25.63
N PRO A 726 -21.79 30.31 -26.41
CA PRO A 726 -21.80 29.27 -27.44
C PRO A 726 -21.89 27.90 -26.78
N THR A 727 -23.07 27.26 -26.85
CA THR A 727 -23.25 25.85 -26.52
C THR A 727 -22.66 25.00 -27.64
N VAL A 728 -21.59 24.26 -27.37
CA VAL A 728 -21.05 23.27 -28.31
C VAL A 728 -21.99 22.06 -28.31
N ALA A 729 -22.44 21.64 -29.49
CA ALA A 729 -23.33 20.48 -29.62
C ALA A 729 -22.61 19.17 -29.24
N PRO A 730 -23.32 18.20 -28.62
CA PRO A 730 -22.87 16.82 -28.44
C PRO A 730 -22.06 16.25 -29.62
N GLY A 731 -20.90 15.63 -29.35
CA GLY A 731 -20.10 14.94 -30.38
C GLY A 731 -19.21 15.84 -31.25
N THR A 732 -19.15 17.15 -31.01
CA THR A 732 -18.27 18.06 -31.75
C THR A 732 -16.80 17.81 -31.39
N GLN A 733 -15.91 17.65 -32.39
CA GLN A 733 -14.46 17.65 -32.16
C GLN A 733 -14.00 19.04 -31.72
N ILE A 734 -13.31 19.12 -30.60
CA ILE A 734 -12.69 20.37 -30.14
C ILE A 734 -11.26 20.39 -30.71
N GLU A 735 -11.00 21.27 -31.68
CA GLU A 735 -9.63 21.61 -32.05
C GLU A 735 -8.98 22.42 -30.92
N ALA A 736 -7.65 22.28 -30.74
CA ALA A 736 -6.92 22.97 -29.69
C ALA A 736 -7.24 24.47 -29.72
N GLN A 737 -7.80 25.00 -28.63
CA GLN A 737 -8.17 26.41 -28.58
C GLN A 737 -6.89 27.25 -28.54
N GLN A 738 -6.57 27.89 -29.67
CA GLN A 738 -5.41 28.76 -29.80
C GLN A 738 -5.47 29.84 -28.72
N GLY A 739 -4.35 30.03 -28.04
CA GLY A 739 -4.23 31.00 -26.96
C GLY A 739 -5.02 30.62 -25.72
N THR A 740 -5.05 29.36 -25.29
CA THR A 740 -5.45 29.03 -23.92
C THR A 740 -4.42 28.12 -23.25
N LEU A 741 -4.29 28.18 -21.91
CA LEU A 741 -3.56 27.15 -21.13
C LEU A 741 -4.29 25.79 -21.08
N PHE A 742 -5.23 25.59 -22.01
CA PHE A 742 -6.01 24.38 -22.18
C PHE A 742 -5.79 23.82 -23.57
N SER A 743 -5.15 22.66 -23.64
CA SER A 743 -4.94 21.93 -24.89
C SER A 743 -5.58 20.56 -24.73
N VAL A 744 -6.70 20.34 -25.41
CA VAL A 744 -7.38 19.05 -25.44
C VAL A 744 -7.67 18.66 -26.88
N LYS A 745 -7.24 17.45 -27.25
CA LYS A 745 -7.61 16.79 -28.50
C LYS A 745 -8.59 15.66 -28.17
N GLY A 746 -9.90 15.86 -28.34
CA GLY A 746 -10.87 14.83 -27.92
C GLY A 746 -12.30 15.01 -28.41
N ILE A 747 -13.13 14.00 -28.12
CA ILE A 747 -14.57 13.95 -28.41
C ILE A 747 -15.32 14.14 -27.09
N TYR A 748 -16.17 15.15 -27.01
CA TYR A 748 -17.00 15.40 -25.84
C TYR A 748 -18.26 14.52 -25.87
N ASP A 749 -18.55 13.81 -24.78
CA ASP A 749 -19.77 12.98 -24.69
C ASP A 749 -21.03 13.85 -24.63
N SER A 750 -22.08 13.34 -25.27
CA SER A 750 -23.38 13.96 -25.51
C SER A 750 -24.18 14.38 -24.28
N THR A 751 -23.77 13.95 -23.09
CA THR A 751 -24.59 14.05 -21.88
C THR A 751 -24.19 15.18 -20.92
N SER A 752 -23.07 15.85 -21.18
CA SER A 752 -22.52 16.87 -20.26
C SER A 752 -22.67 18.29 -20.85
N HIS A 753 -22.74 19.32 -20.00
CA HIS A 753 -22.72 20.71 -20.48
C HIS A 753 -21.29 21.26 -20.39
N LEU A 754 -20.71 21.55 -21.54
CA LEU A 754 -19.41 22.20 -21.64
C LEU A 754 -19.61 23.73 -21.56
N GLN A 755 -19.22 24.34 -20.45
CA GLN A 755 -19.17 25.79 -20.29
C GLN A 755 -17.71 26.25 -20.35
N VAL A 756 -17.24 26.55 -21.55
CA VAL A 756 -15.92 27.16 -21.76
C VAL A 756 -16.06 28.66 -21.52
N THR A 757 -15.69 29.09 -20.33
CA THR A 757 -15.52 30.51 -20.01
C THR A 757 -14.05 30.78 -19.75
N ASN A 758 -13.45 31.70 -20.50
CA ASN A 758 -12.17 32.30 -20.14
C ASN A 758 -12.42 33.13 -18.88
N HIS A 759 -12.03 32.62 -17.73
CA HIS A 759 -12.20 33.34 -16.49
C HIS A 759 -11.01 34.29 -16.31
N ASP A 760 -11.24 35.60 -16.41
CA ASP A 760 -10.28 36.60 -15.96
C ASP A 760 -10.36 36.71 -14.43
N VAL A 761 -9.87 35.64 -13.77
CA VAL A 761 -9.85 35.48 -12.31
C VAL A 761 -9.15 36.68 -11.65
N MET A 762 -8.15 37.24 -12.33
CA MET A 762 -7.40 38.40 -11.87
C MET A 762 -8.21 39.68 -11.96
N ALA A 763 -8.95 39.92 -13.07
CA ALA A 763 -9.87 41.05 -13.17
C ALA A 763 -11.00 40.95 -12.13
N LYS A 764 -11.64 39.77 -12.00
CA LYS A 764 -12.69 39.56 -10.98
C LYS A 764 -12.16 39.80 -9.57
N MET A 765 -10.97 39.29 -9.24
CA MET A 765 -10.33 39.54 -7.94
C MET A 765 -10.12 41.03 -7.69
N LYS A 766 -9.69 41.78 -8.71
CA LYS A 766 -9.49 43.23 -8.61
C LYS A 766 -10.83 43.96 -8.40
N ASP A 767 -11.85 43.60 -9.14
CA ASP A 767 -13.18 44.19 -9.03
C ASP A 767 -13.81 43.90 -7.67
N ASP A 768 -13.75 42.66 -7.19
CA ASP A 768 -14.29 42.25 -5.89
C ASP A 768 -13.57 42.96 -4.73
N VAL A 769 -12.24 43.10 -4.79
CA VAL A 769 -11.44 43.76 -3.75
C VAL A 769 -11.72 45.27 -3.70
N ILE A 770 -11.85 45.92 -4.86
CA ILE A 770 -12.21 47.34 -4.94
C ILE A 770 -13.66 47.55 -4.48
N ALA A 771 -14.61 46.72 -4.93
CA ALA A 771 -16.02 46.81 -4.54
C ALA A 771 -16.20 46.64 -3.02
N ASN A 772 -15.53 45.66 -2.42
CA ASN A 772 -15.55 45.44 -0.97
C ASN A 772 -14.94 46.61 -0.20
N TYR A 773 -13.84 47.19 -0.69
CA TYR A 773 -13.24 48.39 -0.09
C TYR A 773 -14.20 49.58 -0.14
N ILE A 774 -14.82 49.85 -1.29
CA ILE A 774 -15.82 50.92 -1.44
C ILE A 774 -17.00 50.70 -0.50
N GLN A 775 -17.50 49.46 -0.39
CA GLN A 775 -18.60 49.12 0.51
C GLN A 775 -18.24 49.27 1.99
N ALA A 776 -17.01 48.93 2.38
CA ALA A 776 -16.52 49.12 3.75
C ALA A 776 -16.39 50.60 4.10
N GLN A 777 -15.87 51.42 3.18
CA GLN A 777 -15.76 52.88 3.36
C GLN A 777 -17.14 53.55 3.43
N SER A 778 -18.09 53.14 2.59
CA SER A 778 -19.45 53.71 2.60
C SER A 778 -20.23 53.38 3.87
N LYS A 779 -20.02 52.19 4.46
CA LYS A 779 -20.57 51.82 5.78
C LYS A 779 -19.93 52.60 6.94
N ALA A 780 -18.64 52.93 6.85
CA ALA A 780 -17.94 53.73 7.86
C ALA A 780 -18.38 55.20 7.87
N SER A 781 -18.83 55.74 6.73
CA SER A 781 -19.35 57.12 6.60
C SER A 781 -20.80 57.32 7.06
N GLY A 782 -21.42 56.35 7.73
CA GLY A 782 -22.82 56.37 8.18
C GLY A 782 -23.14 57.29 9.37
N SER A 783 -22.55 58.49 9.47
CA SER A 783 -23.03 59.53 10.40
C SER A 783 -23.44 60.81 9.65
N GLY A 784 -24.71 60.85 9.25
CA GLY A 784 -25.57 62.03 9.10
C GLY A 784 -25.08 63.23 8.27
N ILE A 785 -25.50 63.32 7.01
CA ILE A 785 -25.70 64.62 6.33
C ILE A 785 -27.01 64.57 5.54
N LYS A 786 -27.92 65.54 5.82
CA LYS A 786 -29.26 65.70 5.23
C LYS A 786 -29.22 66.40 3.86
N ASN A 787 -30.24 66.09 3.04
CA ASN A 787 -30.49 66.44 1.63
C ASN A 787 -30.62 67.95 1.29
N ALA A 788 -30.15 68.39 0.10
CA ALA A 788 -30.61 69.55 -0.69
C ALA A 788 -30.10 69.48 -2.17
N PRO A 789 -30.71 70.19 -3.17
CA PRO A 789 -30.81 69.73 -4.57
C PRO A 789 -29.84 70.33 -5.63
N ASN A 790 -29.42 69.44 -6.55
CA ASN A 790 -29.09 69.48 -8.00
C ASN A 790 -28.26 70.61 -8.69
N GLY A 791 -27.21 70.17 -9.42
CA GLY A 791 -26.57 70.86 -10.57
C GLY A 791 -25.27 70.16 -11.06
N ALA A 792 -25.11 69.94 -12.37
CA ALA A 792 -24.29 68.90 -13.03
C ALA A 792 -22.79 69.22 -13.36
N ALA A 793 -21.96 68.15 -13.46
CA ALA A 793 -21.13 67.71 -14.62
C ALA A 793 -19.98 66.75 -14.20
N GLY A 794 -19.68 65.69 -14.98
CA GLY A 794 -18.55 64.77 -14.74
C GLY A 794 -18.08 64.06 -16.01
N GLY A 795 -16.75 63.90 -16.17
CA GLY A 795 -16.11 63.16 -17.24
C GLY A 795 -15.78 61.72 -16.82
N TYR A 796 -15.73 60.80 -17.79
CA TYR A 796 -15.49 59.38 -17.56
C TYR A 796 -14.06 58.99 -17.97
N ILE A 797 -13.39 58.19 -17.14
CA ILE A 797 -12.14 57.52 -17.49
C ILE A 797 -12.47 56.03 -17.67
N SER A 798 -12.21 55.49 -18.86
CA SER A 798 -12.30 54.06 -19.14
C SER A 798 -10.91 53.47 -19.20
N TYR A 799 -10.70 52.35 -18.50
CA TYR A 799 -9.48 51.56 -18.57
C TYR A 799 -9.80 50.28 -19.33
N SER A 800 -9.04 49.98 -20.39
CA SER A 800 -9.09 48.68 -21.07
C SER A 800 -7.81 47.90 -20.72
N TYR A 801 -7.98 46.66 -20.29
CA TYR A 801 -6.88 45.79 -19.87
C TYR A 801 -6.76 44.61 -20.84
N VAL A 802 -5.54 44.31 -21.27
CA VAL A 802 -5.23 43.09 -22.04
C VAL A 802 -4.10 42.39 -21.30
N MET A 803 -4.34 41.15 -20.84
CA MET A 803 -3.32 40.33 -20.20
C MET A 803 -2.57 39.55 -21.28
N LYS A 804 -1.28 39.78 -21.43
CA LYS A 804 -0.44 39.05 -22.37
C LYS A 804 0.34 37.98 -21.60
N THR A 805 -0.11 36.74 -21.73
CA THR A 805 0.65 35.60 -21.23
C THR A 805 1.53 35.10 -22.36
N MET A 806 2.85 35.03 -22.17
CA MET A 806 3.82 34.55 -23.16
C MET A 806 4.60 33.37 -22.59
N LEU A 807 4.87 32.36 -23.42
CA LEU A 807 5.94 31.42 -23.11
C LEU A 807 7.27 32.18 -23.28
N SER A 808 8.19 32.05 -22.34
CA SER A 808 9.55 32.57 -22.50
C SER A 808 10.19 31.98 -23.76
N ALA A 809 11.16 32.69 -24.35
CA ALA A 809 11.78 32.28 -25.62
C ALA A 809 12.43 30.87 -25.57
N ASP A 810 12.82 30.42 -24.37
CA ASP A 810 13.36 29.09 -24.10
C ASP A 810 12.31 28.05 -23.69
N LYS A 811 11.02 28.43 -23.67
CA LYS A 811 9.85 27.61 -23.29
C LYS A 811 9.86 27.08 -21.85
N ASN A 812 10.74 27.61 -20.99
CA ASN A 812 10.90 27.13 -19.61
C ASN A 812 9.98 27.85 -18.61
N PHE A 813 9.43 29.01 -18.95
CA PHE A 813 8.59 29.81 -18.06
C PHE A 813 7.38 30.40 -18.79
N ILE A 814 6.30 30.63 -18.03
CA ILE A 814 5.14 31.40 -18.47
C ILE A 814 5.29 32.78 -17.85
N ILE A 815 5.40 33.81 -18.68
CA ILE A 815 5.46 35.21 -18.28
C ILE A 815 4.05 35.79 -18.47
N THR A 816 3.45 36.32 -17.41
CA THR A 816 2.15 37.01 -17.48
C THR A 816 2.38 38.50 -17.32
N GLU A 817 2.28 39.25 -18.41
CA GLU A 817 2.45 40.71 -18.43
C GLU A 817 1.08 41.40 -18.55
N PRO A 818 0.77 42.39 -17.70
CA PRO A 818 -0.38 43.26 -17.91
C PRO A 818 -0.05 44.34 -18.94
N ILE A 819 -0.81 44.41 -20.04
CA ILE A 819 -0.74 45.53 -21.00
C ILE A 819 -1.84 46.53 -20.65
N PHE A 820 -1.41 47.76 -20.34
CA PHE A 820 -2.29 48.88 -20.06
C PHE A 820 -2.50 49.69 -21.34
N THR A 821 -3.76 49.87 -21.76
CA THR A 821 -4.10 50.86 -22.80
C THR A 821 -5.02 51.91 -22.20
N LEU A 822 -4.51 53.15 -22.08
CA LEU A 822 -5.27 54.30 -21.60
C LEU A 822 -5.98 54.95 -22.79
N ASN A 823 -7.31 54.89 -22.86
CA ASN A 823 -8.10 55.63 -23.86
C ASN A 823 -8.80 56.80 -23.19
N THR A 824 -8.17 57.98 -23.22
CA THR A 824 -8.82 59.24 -22.82
C THR A 824 -9.45 59.91 -24.02
N LYS A 825 -10.77 60.13 -24.01
CA LYS A 825 -11.46 60.99 -24.97
C LYS A 825 -11.96 62.24 -24.22
N TYR A 826 -11.38 63.40 -24.51
CA TYR A 826 -11.85 64.69 -24.02
C TYR A 826 -12.78 65.33 -25.06
N CYS A 827 -13.97 65.77 -24.65
CA CYS A 827 -14.73 66.78 -25.37
C CYS A 827 -14.58 68.11 -24.63
N SER A 828 -14.09 69.13 -25.35
CA SER A 828 -13.90 70.48 -24.83
C SER A 828 -15.17 71.32 -24.97
N TYR A 829 -15.50 72.10 -23.94
CA TYR A 829 -16.03 73.45 -24.12
C TYR A 829 -15.42 74.41 -23.09
N SER A 830 -15.46 75.68 -23.48
CA SER A 830 -14.55 76.80 -23.24
C SER A 830 -14.68 77.56 -21.92
N GLU A 831 -13.55 78.17 -21.53
CA GLU A 831 -13.35 79.48 -20.86
C GLU A 831 -14.05 79.76 -19.51
N ALA A 832 -13.26 79.95 -18.43
CA ALA A 832 -12.80 81.29 -17.97
C ALA A 832 -12.35 81.29 -16.48
N PHE A 833 -11.32 82.11 -16.19
CA PHE A 833 -10.88 82.64 -14.89
C PHE A 833 -10.20 81.72 -13.84
N CYS A 834 -8.87 81.83 -13.75
CA CYS A 834 -8.09 81.51 -12.56
C CYS A 834 -7.40 82.78 -12.02
N ARG A 835 -7.64 83.12 -10.74
CA ARG A 835 -6.74 83.92 -9.90
C ARG A 835 -6.83 83.45 -8.45
N GLY A 836 -5.67 83.35 -7.81
CA GLY A 836 -5.51 83.32 -6.35
C GLY A 836 -4.86 82.05 -5.82
N GLY A 837 -3.54 82.09 -5.62
CA GLY A 837 -2.83 81.10 -4.82
C GLY A 837 -2.88 81.45 -3.34
N VAL A 838 -2.79 80.44 -2.45
CA VAL A 838 -2.28 80.56 -1.08
C VAL A 838 -1.59 79.25 -0.70
N THR A 839 -0.42 79.42 -0.09
CA THR A 839 0.47 78.42 0.50
C THR A 839 -0.12 77.78 1.77
N ALA A 840 0.11 76.49 1.97
CA ALA A 840 -0.18 75.82 3.25
C ALA A 840 1.12 75.46 3.98
N SER A 841 1.29 76.08 5.15
CA SER A 841 2.20 75.69 6.23
C SER A 841 1.45 74.84 7.27
N ASP A 842 2.21 73.95 7.91
CA ASP A 842 2.03 73.34 9.24
C ASP A 842 0.80 72.45 9.55
N VAL A 843 1.07 71.14 9.71
CA VAL A 843 0.47 70.31 10.78
C VAL A 843 1.53 69.38 11.36
N GLU A 844 1.63 69.42 12.69
CA GLU A 844 2.60 68.80 13.58
C GLU A 844 2.56 67.25 13.61
N LYS A 845 3.73 66.66 13.84
CA LYS A 845 3.92 65.26 14.27
C LYS A 845 3.95 65.19 15.80
N PRO A 846 3.34 64.18 16.45
CA PRO A 846 3.79 63.71 17.75
C PRO A 846 4.71 62.50 17.61
N VAL A 847 5.85 62.64 18.30
CA VAL A 847 6.91 61.67 18.53
C VAL A 847 6.45 60.62 19.55
N ILE A 848 6.62 59.33 19.23
CA ILE A 848 6.83 58.28 20.22
C ILE A 848 8.09 57.50 19.80
N ARG A 849 9.24 57.91 20.33
CA ARG A 849 10.47 57.11 20.38
C ARG A 849 10.73 56.72 21.83
N LYS A 850 10.66 55.42 22.15
CA LYS A 850 11.41 54.82 23.25
C LYS A 850 11.80 53.38 22.91
N ASN A 851 13.11 53.19 22.82
CA ASN A 851 13.91 52.00 23.21
C ASN A 851 13.63 50.63 22.58
N ILE A 852 13.85 50.47 21.27
CA ILE A 852 14.15 49.15 20.66
C ILE A 852 15.66 48.92 20.51
N ALA A 853 16.45 49.97 20.31
CA ALA A 853 17.91 49.85 20.15
C ALA A 853 18.61 49.35 21.42
N GLN A 854 18.15 49.77 22.60
CA GLN A 854 18.75 49.39 23.89
C GLN A 854 18.46 47.92 24.26
N LEU A 855 17.32 47.37 23.82
CA LEU A 855 16.93 45.96 24.01
C LEU A 855 17.68 45.02 23.05
N LEU A 856 17.99 45.49 21.84
CA LEU A 856 18.79 44.73 20.88
C LEU A 856 20.26 44.65 21.33
N GLU A 857 20.81 45.72 21.89
CA GLU A 857 22.20 45.77 22.33
C GLU A 857 22.48 44.85 23.55
N GLU A 858 21.55 44.78 24.52
CA GLU A 858 21.64 43.81 25.63
C GLU A 858 21.49 42.35 25.17
N SER A 859 20.65 42.10 24.16
CA SER A 859 20.43 40.76 23.61
C SER A 859 21.66 40.25 22.86
N PHE A 860 22.33 41.12 22.09
CA PHE A 860 23.59 40.77 21.41
C PHE A 860 24.75 40.55 22.41
N LYS A 861 24.80 41.31 23.51
CA LYS A 861 25.81 41.12 24.55
C LYS A 861 25.69 39.75 25.24
N LYS A 862 24.47 39.34 25.62
CA LYS A 862 24.22 38.02 26.23
C LYS A 862 24.50 36.86 25.28
N MET A 863 24.21 37.03 23.99
CA MET A 863 24.47 36.01 22.97
C MET A 863 25.97 35.79 22.73
N LYS A 864 26.77 36.86 22.81
CA LYS A 864 28.24 36.80 22.72
C LYS A 864 28.86 36.11 23.94
N GLU A 865 28.38 36.40 25.15
CA GLU A 865 28.85 35.75 26.39
C GLU A 865 28.53 34.25 26.41
N PHE A 866 27.36 33.85 25.90
CA PHE A 866 26.99 32.44 25.74
C PHE A 866 27.88 31.69 24.73
N LEU A 867 28.20 32.32 23.59
CA LEU A 867 29.07 31.72 22.58
C LEU A 867 30.50 31.50 23.10
N ILE A 868 31.00 32.40 23.94
CA ILE A 868 32.32 32.27 24.58
C ILE A 868 32.33 31.10 25.57
N GLN A 869 31.28 30.93 26.38
CA GLN A 869 31.15 29.78 27.29
C GLN A 869 31.09 28.44 26.55
N CYS A 870 30.41 28.37 25.40
CA CYS A 870 30.38 27.16 24.58
C CYS A 870 31.75 26.82 23.95
N ILE A 871 32.52 27.82 23.54
CA ILE A 871 33.86 27.62 22.98
C ILE A 871 34.84 27.14 24.06
N ASP A 872 34.76 27.68 25.28
CA ASP A 872 35.62 27.24 26.38
C ASP A 872 35.23 25.84 26.90
N ALA A 873 33.95 25.48 26.86
CA ALA A 873 33.51 24.11 27.14
C ALA A 873 34.02 23.10 26.08
N LEU A 874 34.07 23.49 24.80
CA LEU A 874 34.61 22.65 23.72
C LEU A 874 36.13 22.47 23.81
N LYS A 875 36.86 23.49 24.27
CA LYS A 875 38.31 23.43 24.51
C LYS A 875 38.70 22.55 25.69
N ASN A 876 37.80 22.33 26.65
CA ASN A 876 38.02 21.41 27.77
C ASN A 876 37.63 19.96 27.43
N LEU A 877 36.97 19.74 26.29
CA LEU A 877 36.55 18.42 25.81
C LEU A 877 37.50 17.84 24.75
N LEU A 878 38.34 18.69 24.15
CA LEU A 878 39.47 18.37 23.27
C LEU A 878 40.76 18.36 24.11
#